data_AF-A0A535GYT7-F1
#
_entry.id   AF-A0A535GYT7-F1
#
_cell.length_a   1.000
_cell.length_b   1.000
_cell.length_c   1.000
_cell.angle_alpha   90.00
_cell.angle_beta   90.00
_cell.angle_gamma   90.00
#
_symmetry.space_group_name_H-M   'P 1'
#
loop_
_entity.id
_entity.type
_entity.pdbx_description
1 polymer ?
#
loop_
_entity_poly.entity_id
_entity_poly.type
_entity_poly.pdbx_seq_one_letter_code
_entity_poly.pdbx_strand_id
1 'polypeptide(L)'
;ERKKPADMLWELMVEDIQAAADTFRPVYDKTKGRDGFVSIEVAPTLAKNTRGTIRMAEDLRDRCRRPNVMVKIPATKEGLPAIFDQISKGHNINITLIFAVERYMEVVEAYLSGLEKLQKEGGDLSKVASVASFFVSRVDTKVDKQLTEKIGAGADPREKQALERLLGKAAIANSKMAYERYKELFAGPRWDRLRKAGARTQRCLWASTSTKDPRYPDTYYVEELVGPDTVDTIPPATLAAFREHGEVRRSLDENVDLARRQLKQLAEVGVDLDQVTSELEVEGVEAFTKSFESLLAALEKSAKEIKAGKGPRQWHSLGGLQPAVDAQLARLQKEDAPRRLWAKDSTLWSADPAKRQEIRDRLGWLDVADKMLEKGGELSDLAVQGRKLSDVVLLGMGGSSLCPDVLRNTFGTVKGHPKLHVLDTTDPATILGVRSKIKLATTLFIVASKSGETTETLSHFAYFYEQTKRNGKRFAAITDPGSSLEALAKDNGFRWIFPNPPDIGGRYSALSYFGLVPGALMGVDVVELLERAVEMENSCADSVPVEQNPGVWLGAVMGRLAMQRVLGRAAARREDGQGGQGPGAHRGRAGRQARRLRRRPPVCVHPDGRRPAESRRPCAGEARASRGDPHAARQARPGRGILPVGGGDRDRGRDPRHRRVRPAERPGVEGQHQEGAGDLQETRQAAPGGINARGEVEGGHRLASQARQAGRLFRDHGLHRAHAPVGSGHRRDTHRDPGQDEDRHHLGLRASLPPLHRPAAQGRSEDRAVPADRPGRRQGRTDRGPAVHLLGAQAGAGDRRPPIVDVTATARAARDARPTARGRVARAGDSRERGGPVMRAPTPLLTSLSPVRRGCLNPA
;
A
#
# COMPACT_ATOMS: atom_id res chain seq x y z
N GLU A 1 10.54 16.14 1.11
CA GLU A 1 11.44 17.23 0.64
C GLU A 1 11.34 17.37 -0.88
N ARG A 2 12.08 18.31 -1.51
CA ARG A 2 12.12 18.50 -2.97
C ARG A 2 13.17 17.61 -3.66
N LYS A 3 13.04 16.28 -3.55
CA LYS A 3 13.89 15.34 -4.32
C LYS A 3 13.62 15.46 -5.83
N LYS A 4 14.60 15.14 -6.68
CA LYS A 4 14.42 15.10 -8.14
C LYS A 4 13.65 13.83 -8.54
N PRO A 5 12.99 13.81 -9.72
CA PRO A 5 12.29 12.64 -10.25
C PRO A 5 13.20 11.41 -10.41
N ALA A 6 14.46 11.61 -10.82
CA ALA A 6 15.44 10.54 -10.91
C ALA A 6 15.83 9.98 -9.53
N ASP A 7 16.03 10.85 -8.53
CA ASP A 7 16.30 10.43 -7.15
C ASP A 7 15.13 9.59 -6.61
N MET A 8 13.88 10.05 -6.85
CA MET A 8 12.65 9.35 -6.48
C MET A 8 12.54 7.98 -7.17
N LEU A 9 12.84 7.89 -8.47
CA LEU A 9 12.83 6.62 -9.20
C LEU A 9 13.82 5.62 -8.59
N TRP A 10 15.06 6.04 -8.34
CA TRP A 10 16.07 5.15 -7.75
C TRP A 10 15.78 4.78 -6.30
N GLU A 11 15.10 5.63 -5.53
CA GLU A 11 14.64 5.29 -4.18
C GLU A 11 13.56 4.22 -4.22
N LEU A 12 12.51 4.39 -5.03
CA LEU A 12 11.44 3.41 -5.21
C LEU A 12 11.98 2.07 -5.72
N MET A 13 12.83 2.08 -6.75
CA MET A 13 13.46 0.87 -7.28
C MET A 13 14.33 0.15 -6.24
N VAL A 14 15.03 0.86 -5.36
CA VAL A 14 15.81 0.23 -4.28
C VAL A 14 14.90 -0.33 -3.18
N GLU A 15 13.80 0.36 -2.84
CA GLU A 15 12.82 -0.10 -1.86
C GLU A 15 12.11 -1.38 -2.32
N ASP A 16 11.60 -1.41 -3.56
CA ASP A 16 10.99 -2.59 -4.19
C ASP A 16 11.96 -3.78 -4.23
N ILE A 17 13.22 -3.55 -4.62
CA ILE A 17 14.25 -4.58 -4.72
C ILE A 17 14.66 -5.08 -3.32
N GLN A 18 14.67 -4.23 -2.29
CA GLN A 18 14.89 -4.65 -0.91
C GLN A 18 13.74 -5.52 -0.39
N ALA A 19 12.49 -5.09 -0.59
CA ALA A 19 11.30 -5.83 -0.16
C ALA A 19 11.20 -7.20 -0.86
N ALA A 20 11.47 -7.24 -2.18
CA ALA A 20 11.55 -8.49 -2.94
C ALA A 20 12.71 -9.37 -2.47
N ALA A 21 13.90 -8.81 -2.23
CA ALA A 21 15.06 -9.57 -1.75
C ALA A 21 14.82 -10.17 -0.36
N ASP A 22 14.19 -9.45 0.56
CA ASP A 22 13.80 -9.99 1.87
C ASP A 22 12.70 -11.07 1.74
N THR A 23 11.77 -10.91 0.79
CA THR A 23 10.74 -11.93 0.47
C THR A 23 11.36 -13.22 -0.07
N PHE A 24 12.35 -13.14 -0.96
CA PHE A 24 13.05 -14.31 -1.51
C PHE A 24 14.20 -14.83 -0.62
N ARG A 25 14.54 -14.14 0.46
CA ARG A 25 15.67 -14.49 1.34
C ARG A 25 15.60 -15.93 1.89
N PRO A 26 14.43 -16.49 2.29
CA PRO A 26 14.34 -17.89 2.73
C PRO A 26 14.71 -18.90 1.64
N VAL A 27 14.45 -18.58 0.35
CA VAL A 27 14.86 -19.41 -0.79
C VAL A 27 16.37 -19.33 -0.98
N TYR A 28 16.94 -18.13 -0.88
CA TYR A 28 18.39 -17.93 -0.94
C TYR A 28 19.12 -18.70 0.16
N ASP A 29 18.72 -18.55 1.42
CA ASP A 29 19.37 -19.26 2.54
C ASP A 29 19.21 -20.78 2.42
N LYS A 30 18.01 -21.28 2.09
CA LYS A 30 17.75 -22.72 1.86
C LYS A 30 18.60 -23.31 0.73
N THR A 31 18.78 -22.57 -0.35
CA THR A 31 19.57 -22.99 -1.52
C THR A 31 21.06 -22.64 -1.42
N LYS A 32 21.53 -22.16 -0.25
CA LYS A 32 22.91 -21.69 -0.01
C LYS A 32 23.36 -20.65 -1.06
N GLY A 33 22.44 -19.76 -1.44
CA GLY A 33 22.63 -18.73 -2.44
C GLY A 33 22.75 -19.23 -3.89
N ARG A 34 22.19 -20.41 -4.21
CA ARG A 34 22.05 -20.84 -5.61
C ARG A 34 20.91 -20.08 -6.29
N ASP A 35 19.78 -19.90 -5.61
CA ASP A 35 18.58 -19.23 -6.12
C ASP A 35 18.06 -18.18 -5.12
N GLY A 36 16.84 -17.67 -5.30
CA GLY A 36 16.26 -16.62 -4.43
C GLY A 36 16.88 -15.23 -4.62
N PHE A 37 17.44 -14.96 -5.81
CA PHE A 37 18.00 -13.66 -6.18
C PHE A 37 16.94 -12.71 -6.74
N VAL A 38 17.19 -11.41 -6.58
CA VAL A 38 16.47 -10.31 -7.25
C VAL A 38 17.47 -9.44 -8.00
N SER A 39 17.14 -8.98 -9.22
CA SER A 39 18.06 -8.20 -10.07
C SER A 39 17.64 -6.72 -10.17
N ILE A 40 18.57 -5.80 -9.99
CA ILE A 40 18.38 -4.34 -10.19
C ILE A 40 19.35 -3.84 -11.26
N GLU A 41 18.85 -3.18 -12.31
CA GLU A 41 19.66 -2.78 -13.47
C GLU A 41 20.29 -1.39 -13.29
N VAL A 42 21.52 -1.23 -13.79
CA VAL A 42 22.15 0.09 -13.94
C VAL A 42 21.36 0.96 -14.93
N ALA A 43 21.52 2.28 -14.89
CA ALA A 43 20.86 3.16 -15.84
C ALA A 43 21.25 2.77 -17.29
N PRO A 44 20.31 2.52 -18.22
CA PRO A 44 20.62 2.07 -19.58
C PRO A 44 21.43 3.12 -20.37
N THR A 45 21.30 4.41 -20.01
CA THR A 45 22.13 5.52 -20.51
C THR A 45 23.63 5.39 -20.19
N LEU A 46 24.03 4.45 -19.32
CA LEU A 46 25.42 4.13 -19.01
C LEU A 46 25.97 2.93 -19.81
N ALA A 47 25.18 2.29 -20.67
CA ALA A 47 25.58 1.08 -21.40
C ALA A 47 26.84 1.27 -22.27
N LYS A 48 27.14 2.49 -22.72
CA LYS A 48 28.37 2.85 -23.47
C LYS A 48 29.42 3.57 -22.59
N ASN A 49 29.39 3.35 -21.26
CA ASN A 49 30.26 4.04 -20.30
C ASN A 49 30.68 3.14 -19.13
N THR A 50 31.77 2.38 -19.33
CA THR A 50 32.36 1.46 -18.33
C THR A 50 32.52 2.08 -16.95
N ARG A 51 33.12 3.28 -16.86
CA ARG A 51 33.40 3.95 -15.58
C ARG A 51 32.12 4.45 -14.89
N GLY A 52 31.08 4.80 -15.64
CA GLY A 52 29.75 5.11 -15.12
C GLY A 52 29.07 3.87 -14.57
N THR A 53 29.06 2.78 -15.34
CA THR A 53 28.48 1.48 -14.98
C THR A 53 29.10 0.88 -13.72
N ILE A 54 30.43 0.92 -13.56
CA ILE A 54 31.10 0.46 -12.32
C ILE A 54 30.58 1.22 -11.10
N ARG A 55 30.59 2.56 -11.12
CA ARG A 55 30.12 3.37 -9.98
C ARG A 55 28.64 3.19 -9.69
N MET A 56 27.81 3.00 -10.72
CA MET A 56 26.38 2.74 -10.56
C MET A 56 26.13 1.36 -9.93
N ALA A 57 26.89 0.35 -10.33
CA ALA A 57 26.81 -0.98 -9.73
C ALA A 57 27.21 -0.98 -8.25
N GLU A 58 28.23 -0.20 -7.89
CA GLU A 58 28.66 0.02 -6.51
C GLU A 58 27.57 0.76 -5.69
N ASP A 59 27.01 1.87 -6.20
CA ASP A 59 25.90 2.60 -5.55
C ASP A 59 24.68 1.72 -5.31
N LEU A 60 24.21 1.00 -6.35
CA LEU A 60 23.04 0.13 -6.23
C LEU A 60 23.26 -1.01 -5.23
N ARG A 61 24.46 -1.60 -5.18
CA ARG A 61 24.81 -2.63 -4.19
C ARG A 61 24.85 -2.06 -2.77
N ASP A 62 25.51 -0.93 -2.57
CA ASP A 62 25.67 -0.27 -1.27
C ASP A 62 24.39 0.41 -0.76
N ARG A 63 23.39 0.62 -1.63
CA ARG A 63 22.03 1.03 -1.24
C ARG A 63 21.13 -0.17 -0.96
N CYS A 64 21.13 -1.19 -1.81
CA CYS A 64 20.30 -2.38 -1.62
C CYS A 64 20.69 -3.15 -0.36
N ARG A 65 21.99 -3.35 -0.07
CA ARG A 65 22.48 -4.01 1.15
C ARG A 65 21.80 -5.36 1.45
N ARG A 66 21.70 -6.24 0.45
CA ARG A 66 21.21 -7.63 0.59
C ARG A 66 22.13 -8.60 -0.15
N PRO A 67 22.42 -9.79 0.40
CA PRO A 67 23.35 -10.75 -0.21
C PRO A 67 22.78 -11.41 -1.48
N ASN A 68 21.45 -11.41 -1.60
CA ASN A 68 20.69 -11.99 -2.70
C ASN A 68 20.20 -10.95 -3.73
N VAL A 69 20.82 -9.78 -3.79
CA VAL A 69 20.66 -8.85 -4.91
C VAL A 69 21.78 -9.07 -5.93
N MET A 70 21.39 -9.15 -7.20
CA MET A 70 22.29 -9.04 -8.35
C MET A 70 22.18 -7.63 -8.93
N VAL A 71 23.31 -7.00 -9.24
CA VAL A 71 23.27 -5.84 -10.15
C VAL A 71 23.20 -6.38 -11.58
N LYS A 72 22.28 -5.84 -12.39
CA LYS A 72 22.19 -6.15 -13.81
C LYS A 72 22.99 -5.16 -14.65
N ILE A 73 23.85 -5.69 -15.52
CA ILE A 73 24.77 -4.93 -16.40
C ILE A 73 24.63 -5.42 -17.85
N PRO A 74 24.42 -4.53 -18.85
CA PRO A 74 24.43 -4.91 -20.26
C PRO A 74 25.76 -5.49 -20.73
N ALA A 75 25.70 -6.49 -21.62
CA ALA A 75 26.84 -7.15 -22.25
C ALA A 75 27.44 -6.33 -23.41
N THR A 76 27.37 -5.00 -23.39
CA THR A 76 28.04 -4.16 -24.39
C THR A 76 29.57 -4.30 -24.29
N LYS A 77 30.30 -3.88 -25.35
CA LYS A 77 31.78 -3.86 -25.31
C LYS A 77 32.31 -3.02 -24.15
N GLU A 78 31.60 -1.95 -23.78
CA GLU A 78 31.92 -1.10 -22.62
C GLU A 78 31.42 -1.69 -21.29
N GLY A 79 30.48 -2.63 -21.31
CA GLY A 79 29.96 -3.35 -20.15
C GLY A 79 30.87 -4.49 -19.69
N LEU A 80 31.52 -5.21 -20.62
CA LEU A 80 32.41 -6.35 -20.31
C LEU A 80 33.52 -6.04 -19.28
N PRO A 81 34.26 -4.90 -19.34
CA PRO A 81 35.25 -4.58 -18.32
C PRO A 81 34.63 -4.19 -16.97
N ALA A 82 33.40 -3.69 -16.96
CA ALA A 82 32.65 -3.42 -15.72
C ALA A 82 32.15 -4.72 -15.06
N ILE A 83 31.74 -5.70 -15.88
CA ILE A 83 31.42 -7.06 -15.42
C ILE A 83 32.64 -7.71 -14.78
N PHE A 84 33.79 -7.71 -15.46
CA PHE A 84 35.06 -8.22 -14.91
C PHE A 84 35.43 -7.54 -13.59
N ASP A 85 35.37 -6.21 -13.53
CA ASP A 85 35.66 -5.43 -12.32
C ASP A 85 34.77 -5.86 -11.14
N GLN A 86 33.45 -5.93 -11.35
CA GLN A 86 32.50 -6.26 -10.28
C GLN A 86 32.58 -7.74 -9.84
N ILE A 87 32.75 -8.68 -10.77
CA ILE A 87 33.00 -10.09 -10.43
C ILE A 87 34.31 -10.22 -9.64
N SER A 88 35.37 -9.49 -10.01
CA SER A 88 36.65 -9.49 -9.29
C SER A 88 36.59 -8.89 -7.87
N LYS A 89 35.51 -8.16 -7.54
CA LYS A 89 35.21 -7.66 -6.19
C LYS A 89 34.30 -8.63 -5.39
N GLY A 90 33.94 -9.78 -5.96
CA GLY A 90 33.02 -10.74 -5.35
C GLY A 90 31.56 -10.26 -5.34
N HIS A 91 31.16 -9.47 -6.35
CA HIS A 91 29.78 -9.00 -6.47
C HIS A 91 28.94 -9.96 -7.33
N ASN A 92 27.64 -10.06 -7.03
CA ASN A 92 26.71 -10.89 -7.78
C ASN A 92 26.16 -10.10 -8.97
N ILE A 93 26.35 -10.60 -10.19
CA ILE A 93 26.04 -9.85 -11.42
C ILE A 93 25.14 -10.67 -12.35
N ASN A 94 24.03 -10.06 -12.75
CA ASN A 94 23.19 -10.52 -13.85
C ASN A 94 23.64 -9.81 -15.13
N ILE A 95 24.04 -10.56 -16.14
CA ILE A 95 24.53 -9.97 -17.40
C ILE A 95 23.37 -10.00 -18.40
N THR A 96 23.11 -8.90 -19.10
CA THR A 96 21.87 -8.73 -19.91
C THR A 96 22.15 -8.27 -21.34
N LEU A 97 21.13 -8.36 -22.20
CA LEU A 97 21.22 -8.05 -23.64
C LEU A 97 22.28 -8.89 -24.38
N ILE A 98 22.38 -10.18 -24.04
CA ILE A 98 23.19 -11.15 -24.79
C ILE A 98 22.32 -11.74 -25.91
N PHE A 99 22.80 -11.67 -27.15
CA PHE A 99 22.10 -12.18 -28.35
C PHE A 99 22.96 -13.14 -29.19
N ALA A 100 24.26 -12.87 -29.30
CA ALA A 100 25.23 -13.71 -30.02
C ALA A 100 25.89 -14.74 -29.09
N VAL A 101 26.30 -15.88 -29.63
CA VAL A 101 27.07 -16.91 -28.91
C VAL A 101 28.48 -16.40 -28.58
N GLU A 102 29.03 -15.61 -29.50
CA GLU A 102 30.34 -14.97 -29.45
C GLU A 102 30.37 -13.96 -28.29
N ARG A 103 29.30 -13.16 -28.16
CA ARG A 103 29.10 -12.27 -27.02
C ARG A 103 28.98 -13.04 -25.71
N TYR A 104 28.29 -14.19 -25.72
CA TYR A 104 28.23 -15.06 -24.55
C TYR A 104 29.62 -15.60 -24.16
N MET A 105 30.47 -15.96 -25.13
CA MET A 105 31.86 -16.36 -24.87
C MET A 105 32.69 -15.23 -24.25
N GLU A 106 32.59 -13.99 -24.75
CA GLU A 106 33.23 -12.81 -24.13
C GLU A 106 32.74 -12.56 -22.68
N VAL A 107 31.43 -12.74 -22.44
CA VAL A 107 30.79 -12.62 -21.13
C VAL A 107 31.32 -13.66 -20.13
N VAL A 108 31.50 -14.91 -20.58
CA VAL A 108 32.07 -15.98 -19.74
C VAL A 108 33.56 -15.74 -19.49
N GLU A 109 34.32 -15.22 -20.45
CA GLU A 109 35.72 -14.84 -20.22
C GLU A 109 35.83 -13.74 -19.16
N ALA A 110 35.03 -12.69 -19.24
CA ALA A 110 34.98 -11.64 -18.23
C ALA A 110 34.62 -12.18 -16.82
N TYR A 111 33.77 -13.20 -16.75
CA TYR A 111 33.43 -13.90 -15.51
C TYR A 111 34.59 -14.76 -14.97
N LEU A 112 35.18 -15.62 -15.81
CA LEU A 112 36.28 -16.51 -15.41
C LEU A 112 37.53 -15.73 -15.00
N SER A 113 37.96 -14.76 -15.81
CA SER A 113 39.07 -13.87 -15.46
C SER A 113 38.78 -13.06 -14.18
N GLY A 114 37.51 -12.65 -13.96
CA GLY A 114 37.09 -11.98 -12.75
C GLY A 114 37.24 -12.86 -11.49
N LEU A 115 36.82 -14.12 -11.57
CA LEU A 115 37.00 -15.11 -10.51
C LEU A 115 38.49 -15.43 -10.26
N GLU A 116 39.30 -15.56 -11.31
CA GLU A 116 40.74 -15.82 -11.19
C GLU A 116 41.47 -14.66 -10.48
N LYS A 117 41.08 -13.41 -10.77
CA LYS A 117 41.57 -12.23 -10.02
C LYS A 117 41.10 -12.27 -8.56
N LEU A 118 39.80 -12.50 -8.30
CA LEU A 118 39.25 -12.58 -6.94
C LEU A 118 39.96 -13.67 -6.10
N GLN A 119 40.25 -14.82 -6.70
CA GLN A 119 41.00 -15.91 -6.07
C GLN A 119 42.42 -15.48 -5.71
N LYS A 120 43.12 -14.82 -6.63
CA LYS A 120 44.49 -14.30 -6.44
C LYS A 120 44.56 -13.22 -5.35
N GLU A 121 43.49 -12.45 -5.17
CA GLU A 121 43.33 -11.44 -4.13
C GLU A 121 42.81 -12.01 -2.79
N GLY A 122 42.62 -13.34 -2.69
CA GLY A 122 42.23 -14.04 -1.47
C GLY A 122 40.73 -14.02 -1.16
N GLY A 123 39.90 -13.67 -2.14
CA GLY A 123 38.45 -13.57 -2.02
C GLY A 123 37.71 -14.91 -2.07
N ASP A 124 36.51 -14.93 -1.49
CA ASP A 124 35.67 -16.12 -1.38
C ASP A 124 34.79 -16.33 -2.62
N LEU A 125 35.26 -17.18 -3.55
CA LEU A 125 34.53 -17.53 -4.78
C LEU A 125 33.16 -18.15 -4.50
N SER A 126 32.97 -18.81 -3.35
CA SER A 126 31.72 -19.48 -3.01
C SER A 126 30.56 -18.52 -2.75
N LYS A 127 30.84 -17.23 -2.52
CA LYS A 127 29.82 -16.17 -2.40
C LYS A 127 29.39 -15.55 -3.73
N VAL A 128 30.11 -15.83 -4.83
CA VAL A 128 29.83 -15.24 -6.15
C VAL A 128 28.83 -16.10 -6.92
N ALA A 129 27.76 -15.45 -7.37
CA ALA A 129 26.78 -15.99 -8.30
C ALA A 129 26.59 -15.03 -9.48
N SER A 130 26.47 -15.60 -10.68
CA SER A 130 26.20 -14.83 -11.89
C SER A 130 25.28 -15.62 -12.83
N VAL A 131 24.56 -14.88 -13.67
CA VAL A 131 23.67 -15.41 -14.71
C VAL A 131 23.89 -14.62 -16.00
N ALA A 132 23.86 -15.31 -17.13
CA ALA A 132 23.99 -14.74 -18.46
C ALA A 132 22.61 -14.73 -19.14
N SER A 133 21.93 -13.57 -19.11
CA SER A 133 20.59 -13.38 -19.69
C SER A 133 20.66 -13.32 -21.22
N PHE A 134 20.47 -14.48 -21.84
CA PHE A 134 20.42 -14.68 -23.29
C PHE A 134 18.99 -14.47 -23.79
N PHE A 135 18.82 -13.58 -24.78
CA PHE A 135 17.51 -13.12 -25.22
C PHE A 135 16.96 -13.97 -26.37
N VAL A 136 15.83 -14.63 -26.14
CA VAL A 136 15.26 -15.64 -27.03
C VAL A 136 14.34 -15.01 -28.08
N SER A 137 13.10 -14.62 -27.73
CA SER A 137 12.05 -14.34 -28.74
C SER A 137 12.37 -13.22 -29.73
N ARG A 138 13.30 -12.32 -29.40
CA ARG A 138 13.69 -11.21 -30.27
C ARG A 138 14.45 -11.69 -31.52
N VAL A 139 15.18 -12.80 -31.43
CA VAL A 139 15.90 -13.39 -32.57
C VAL A 139 14.89 -13.89 -33.60
N ASP A 140 13.94 -14.74 -33.21
CA ASP A 140 12.87 -15.20 -34.12
C ASP A 140 12.00 -14.04 -34.61
N THR A 141 11.66 -13.05 -33.78
CA THR A 141 10.89 -11.86 -34.23
C THR A 141 11.58 -11.12 -35.39
N LYS A 142 12.91 -11.12 -35.44
CA LYS A 142 13.69 -10.43 -36.48
C LYS A 142 14.04 -11.34 -37.67
N VAL A 143 14.36 -12.61 -37.43
CA VAL A 143 14.63 -13.60 -38.48
C VAL A 143 13.35 -13.98 -39.23
N ASP A 144 12.24 -14.25 -38.53
CA ASP A 144 10.96 -14.58 -39.16
C ASP A 144 10.45 -13.44 -40.03
N LYS A 145 10.75 -12.19 -39.67
CA LYS A 145 10.48 -11.02 -40.52
C LYS A 145 11.27 -11.12 -41.84
N GLN A 146 12.59 -11.29 -41.78
CA GLN A 146 13.42 -11.42 -42.98
C GLN A 146 13.02 -12.62 -43.86
N LEU A 147 12.69 -13.76 -43.24
CA LEU A 147 12.17 -14.95 -43.95
C LEU A 147 10.81 -14.65 -44.62
N THR A 148 9.90 -13.97 -43.91
CA THR A 148 8.58 -13.61 -44.46
C THR A 148 8.69 -12.58 -45.59
N GLU A 149 9.62 -11.63 -45.49
CA GLU A 149 9.92 -10.66 -46.56
C GLU A 149 10.49 -11.37 -47.81
N LYS A 150 11.40 -12.35 -47.64
CA LYS A 150 11.89 -13.21 -48.74
C LYS A 150 10.76 -14.06 -49.37
N ILE A 151 9.89 -14.68 -48.56
CA ILE A 151 8.71 -15.41 -49.04
C ILE A 151 7.77 -14.50 -49.85
N GLY A 152 7.56 -13.26 -49.40
CA GLY A 152 6.73 -12.26 -50.07
C GLY A 152 7.32 -11.71 -51.38
N ALA A 153 8.65 -11.80 -51.55
CA ALA A 153 9.36 -11.27 -52.72
C ALA A 153 9.26 -12.15 -53.99
N GLY A 154 8.48 -13.24 -53.97
CA GLY A 154 8.26 -14.11 -55.13
C GLY A 154 9.17 -15.34 -55.19
N ALA A 155 9.66 -15.82 -54.04
CA ALA A 155 10.41 -17.08 -53.91
C ALA A 155 9.69 -18.27 -54.59
N ASP A 156 10.46 -19.19 -55.19
CA ASP A 156 9.88 -20.33 -55.90
C ASP A 156 9.16 -21.32 -54.94
N PRO A 157 8.26 -22.21 -55.40
CA PRO A 157 7.49 -23.09 -54.51
C PRO A 157 8.33 -24.02 -53.60
N ARG A 158 9.58 -24.34 -53.97
CA ARG A 158 10.54 -25.12 -53.17
C ARG A 158 11.31 -24.21 -52.22
N GLU A 159 11.79 -23.07 -52.70
CA GLU A 159 12.46 -22.04 -51.89
C GLU A 159 11.54 -21.54 -50.77
N LYS A 160 10.29 -21.18 -51.11
CA LYS A 160 9.25 -20.82 -50.15
C LYS A 160 9.05 -21.91 -49.09
N GLN A 161 8.93 -23.18 -49.49
CA GLN A 161 8.79 -24.28 -48.53
C GLN A 161 10.05 -24.47 -47.66
N ALA A 162 11.24 -24.14 -48.15
CA ALA A 162 12.47 -24.15 -47.36
C ALA A 162 12.48 -23.01 -46.32
N LEU A 163 12.14 -21.78 -46.74
CA LEU A 163 12.01 -20.62 -45.87
C LEU A 163 10.94 -20.82 -44.77
N GLU A 164 9.77 -21.36 -45.13
CA GLU A 164 8.67 -21.65 -44.20
C GLU A 164 9.07 -22.67 -43.11
N ARG A 165 10.00 -23.59 -43.39
CA ARG A 165 10.52 -24.56 -42.41
C ARG A 165 11.52 -23.98 -41.40
N LEU A 166 12.07 -22.80 -41.68
CA LEU A 166 13.04 -22.11 -40.80
C LEU A 166 12.38 -21.11 -39.84
N LEU A 167 11.10 -20.79 -40.05
CA LEU A 167 10.31 -19.91 -39.20
C LEU A 167 10.25 -20.42 -37.74
N GLY A 168 10.56 -19.55 -36.79
CA GLY A 168 10.55 -19.82 -35.36
C GLY A 168 11.64 -20.80 -34.91
N LYS A 169 12.74 -20.95 -35.66
CA LYS A 169 13.84 -21.89 -35.34
C LYS A 169 15.14 -21.21 -34.91
N ALA A 170 15.34 -19.95 -35.26
CA ALA A 170 16.61 -19.25 -35.04
C ALA A 170 16.89 -19.04 -33.55
N ALA A 171 15.91 -18.60 -32.75
CA ALA A 171 16.10 -18.30 -31.34
C ALA A 171 16.43 -19.55 -30.51
N ILE A 172 15.71 -20.65 -30.72
CA ILE A 172 15.95 -21.92 -30.02
C ILE A 172 17.28 -22.52 -30.47
N ALA A 173 17.58 -22.52 -31.77
CA ALA A 173 18.85 -23.07 -32.26
C ALA A 173 20.07 -22.28 -31.76
N ASN A 174 20.00 -20.95 -31.77
CA ASN A 174 21.00 -20.04 -31.19
C ASN A 174 21.19 -20.29 -29.68
N SER A 175 20.09 -20.39 -28.93
CA SER A 175 20.11 -20.67 -27.49
C SER A 175 20.70 -22.05 -27.16
N LYS A 176 20.43 -23.08 -27.97
CA LYS A 176 21.07 -24.41 -27.85
C LYS A 176 22.58 -24.33 -28.14
N MET A 177 23.03 -23.55 -29.14
CA MET A 177 24.48 -23.33 -29.34
C MET A 177 25.14 -22.58 -28.17
N ALA A 178 24.46 -21.60 -27.56
CA ALA A 178 24.94 -20.96 -26.33
C ALA A 178 25.06 -21.96 -25.16
N TYR A 179 24.16 -22.93 -25.07
CA TYR A 179 24.22 -24.00 -24.07
C TYR A 179 25.33 -25.04 -24.35
N GLU A 180 25.64 -25.34 -25.61
CA GLU A 180 26.85 -26.11 -25.95
C GLU A 180 28.13 -25.36 -25.50
N ARG A 181 28.24 -24.05 -25.78
CA ARG A 181 29.37 -23.25 -25.29
C ARG A 181 29.43 -23.18 -23.76
N TYR A 182 28.29 -23.16 -23.06
CA TYR A 182 28.26 -23.27 -21.59
C TYR A 182 28.90 -24.59 -21.13
N LYS A 183 28.54 -25.72 -21.73
CA LYS A 183 29.10 -27.04 -21.41
C LYS A 183 30.61 -27.12 -21.72
N GLU A 184 31.08 -26.48 -22.79
CA GLU A 184 32.51 -26.41 -23.14
C GLU A 184 33.32 -25.50 -22.18
N LEU A 185 32.82 -24.29 -21.88
CA LEU A 185 33.56 -23.27 -21.13
C LEU A 185 33.60 -23.54 -19.61
N PHE A 186 32.56 -24.20 -19.08
CA PHE A 186 32.52 -24.67 -17.69
C PHE A 186 32.99 -26.13 -17.57
N ALA A 187 34.05 -26.47 -18.31
CA ALA A 187 34.74 -27.75 -18.25
C ALA A 187 36.28 -27.58 -18.26
N GLY A 188 37.00 -28.68 -18.07
CA GLY A 188 38.46 -28.74 -18.22
C GLY A 188 39.29 -28.03 -17.13
N PRO A 189 40.62 -27.98 -17.29
CA PRO A 189 41.55 -27.64 -16.20
C PRO A 189 41.43 -26.21 -15.64
N ARG A 190 40.99 -25.23 -16.45
CA ARG A 190 40.77 -23.85 -15.97
C ARG A 190 39.60 -23.81 -14.99
N TRP A 191 38.45 -24.32 -15.41
CA TRP A 191 37.25 -24.38 -14.58
C TRP A 191 37.46 -25.25 -13.34
N ASP A 192 38.12 -26.40 -13.46
CA ASP A 192 38.33 -27.30 -12.33
C ASP A 192 39.14 -26.68 -11.18
N ARG A 193 40.07 -25.75 -11.46
CA ARG A 193 40.77 -25.00 -10.41
C ARG A 193 39.84 -24.05 -9.65
N LEU A 194 39.01 -23.31 -10.37
CA LEU A 194 38.03 -22.39 -9.79
C LEU A 194 36.94 -23.14 -9.00
N ARG A 195 36.42 -24.24 -9.57
CA ARG A 195 35.44 -25.14 -8.95
C ARG A 195 35.96 -25.75 -7.64
N LYS A 196 37.22 -26.21 -7.61
CA LYS A 196 37.88 -26.71 -6.39
C LYS A 196 38.07 -25.62 -5.33
N ALA A 197 38.20 -24.36 -5.74
CA ALA A 197 38.21 -23.19 -4.87
C ALA A 197 36.80 -22.64 -4.53
N GLY A 198 35.74 -23.40 -4.84
CA GLY A 198 34.36 -23.09 -4.44
C GLY A 198 33.56 -22.24 -5.42
N ALA A 199 34.09 -21.93 -6.61
CA ALA A 199 33.36 -21.16 -7.62
C ALA A 199 32.09 -21.87 -8.12
N ARG A 200 31.13 -21.07 -8.59
CA ARG A 200 29.86 -21.52 -9.18
C ARG A 200 29.89 -21.25 -10.70
N THR A 201 29.23 -22.08 -11.51
CA THR A 201 29.08 -21.78 -12.94
C THR A 201 28.22 -20.54 -13.14
N GLN A 202 28.54 -19.70 -14.11
CA GLN A 202 27.60 -18.66 -14.56
C GLN A 202 26.52 -19.36 -15.39
N ARG A 203 25.29 -19.37 -14.88
CA ARG A 203 24.18 -20.10 -15.52
C ARG A 203 23.67 -19.35 -16.74
N CYS A 204 23.36 -20.06 -17.82
CA CYS A 204 22.51 -19.51 -18.88
C CYS A 204 21.15 -19.14 -18.29
N LEU A 205 20.66 -17.94 -18.61
CA LEU A 205 19.34 -17.47 -18.20
C LEU A 205 18.57 -17.08 -19.45
N TRP A 206 17.45 -17.74 -19.71
CA TRP A 206 16.62 -17.47 -20.87
C TRP A 206 15.71 -16.26 -20.57
N ALA A 207 15.83 -15.23 -21.42
CA ALA A 207 15.14 -13.97 -21.27
C ALA A 207 14.28 -13.66 -22.51
N SER A 208 13.18 -12.94 -22.33
CA SER A 208 12.18 -12.74 -23.39
C SER A 208 11.65 -14.07 -23.95
N THR A 209 11.19 -14.96 -23.06
CA THR A 209 10.69 -16.31 -23.35
C THR A 209 9.18 -16.41 -23.54
N SER A 210 8.45 -15.27 -23.55
CA SER A 210 7.06 -15.25 -24.03
C SER A 210 7.01 -15.23 -25.55
N THR A 211 6.28 -16.18 -26.14
CA THR A 211 5.89 -16.20 -27.55
C THR A 211 5.33 -14.86 -28.04
N LYS A 212 5.67 -14.48 -29.28
CA LYS A 212 5.28 -13.21 -29.93
C LYS A 212 4.39 -13.40 -31.15
N ASP A 213 4.37 -14.60 -31.69
CA ASP A 213 3.66 -14.96 -32.91
C ASP A 213 2.65 -16.08 -32.60
N PRO A 214 1.36 -15.91 -32.90
CA PRO A 214 0.32 -16.89 -32.57
C PRO A 214 0.41 -18.20 -33.39
N ARG A 215 1.35 -18.30 -34.35
CA ARG A 215 1.67 -19.56 -35.04
C ARG A 215 2.43 -20.56 -34.16
N TYR A 216 3.00 -20.12 -33.03
CA TYR A 216 3.74 -20.98 -32.10
C TYR A 216 2.99 -21.11 -30.76
N PRO A 217 3.14 -22.23 -30.02
CA PRO A 217 2.59 -22.36 -28.68
C PRO A 217 2.98 -21.21 -27.75
N ASP A 218 2.12 -20.82 -26.81
CA ASP A 218 2.43 -19.79 -25.82
C ASP A 218 3.49 -20.21 -24.79
N THR A 219 3.74 -21.53 -24.67
CA THR A 219 4.81 -22.18 -23.90
C THR A 219 6.12 -22.40 -24.68
N TYR A 220 6.13 -22.17 -26.00
CA TYR A 220 7.14 -22.67 -26.96
C TYR A 220 8.60 -22.53 -26.52
N TYR A 221 9.03 -21.31 -26.16
CA TYR A 221 10.42 -21.06 -25.74
C TYR A 221 10.76 -21.64 -24.38
N VAL A 222 9.79 -21.76 -23.47
CA VAL A 222 10.02 -22.32 -22.12
C VAL A 222 10.23 -23.83 -22.23
N GLU A 223 9.36 -24.52 -22.99
CA GLU A 223 9.47 -25.96 -23.22
C GLU A 223 10.76 -26.36 -23.93
N GLU A 224 11.20 -25.61 -24.95
CA GLU A 224 12.35 -25.96 -25.78
C GLU A 224 13.73 -25.57 -25.19
N LEU A 225 13.73 -24.93 -24.01
CA LEU A 225 14.95 -24.44 -23.34
C LEU A 225 15.12 -24.97 -21.90
N VAL A 226 14.47 -26.07 -21.54
CA VAL A 226 14.67 -26.77 -20.25
C VAL A 226 15.96 -27.60 -20.29
N GLY A 227 16.80 -27.45 -19.25
CA GLY A 227 17.97 -28.30 -19.04
C GLY A 227 18.73 -28.01 -17.74
N PRO A 228 19.78 -28.79 -17.43
CA PRO A 228 20.57 -28.62 -16.21
C PRO A 228 21.28 -27.26 -16.11
N ASP A 229 21.33 -26.72 -14.89
CA ASP A 229 22.04 -25.49 -14.53
C ASP A 229 21.68 -24.23 -15.36
N THR A 230 20.46 -24.15 -15.88
CA THR A 230 19.89 -22.92 -16.47
C THR A 230 18.92 -22.20 -15.51
N VAL A 231 18.37 -21.08 -15.98
CA VAL A 231 17.27 -20.30 -15.39
C VAL A 231 16.37 -19.82 -16.54
N ASP A 232 15.06 -19.63 -16.32
CA ASP A 232 14.19 -18.89 -17.23
C ASP A 232 13.54 -17.70 -16.48
N THR A 233 13.37 -16.57 -17.14
CA THR A 233 12.72 -15.36 -16.62
C THR A 233 11.36 -15.13 -17.27
N ILE A 234 10.45 -16.05 -16.96
CA ILE A 234 9.11 -16.18 -17.54
C ILE A 234 8.17 -15.06 -17.05
N PRO A 235 7.54 -14.27 -17.94
CA PRO A 235 6.50 -13.30 -17.56
C PRO A 235 5.21 -13.98 -17.04
N PRO A 236 4.39 -13.31 -16.20
CA PRO A 236 3.27 -13.94 -15.50
C PRO A 236 2.24 -14.68 -16.38
N ALA A 237 2.00 -14.21 -17.61
CA ALA A 237 1.09 -14.86 -18.55
C ALA A 237 1.65 -16.18 -19.07
N THR A 238 2.90 -16.21 -19.53
CA THR A 238 3.58 -17.45 -19.97
C THR A 238 3.77 -18.42 -18.80
N LEU A 239 3.97 -17.92 -17.58
CA LEU A 239 4.01 -18.77 -16.38
C LEU A 239 2.63 -19.34 -16.00
N ALA A 240 1.53 -18.68 -16.38
CA ALA A 240 0.19 -19.23 -16.22
C ALA A 240 -0.06 -20.36 -17.24
N ALA A 241 0.21 -20.10 -18.53
CA ALA A 241 0.11 -21.10 -19.60
C ALA A 241 0.96 -22.35 -19.32
N PHE A 242 2.24 -22.17 -18.97
CA PHE A 242 3.13 -23.28 -18.65
C PHE A 242 2.68 -24.09 -17.42
N ARG A 243 1.88 -23.50 -16.52
CA ARG A 243 1.29 -24.19 -15.37
C ARG A 243 -0.06 -24.87 -15.67
N GLU A 244 -0.67 -24.57 -16.81
CA GLU A 244 -1.94 -25.15 -17.26
C GLU A 244 -1.68 -26.33 -18.22
N HIS A 245 -0.78 -26.15 -19.19
CA HIS A 245 -0.53 -27.11 -20.27
C HIS A 245 0.94 -27.26 -20.71
N GLY A 246 1.91 -26.70 -19.97
CA GLY A 246 3.33 -26.79 -20.34
C GLY A 246 3.99 -28.13 -19.98
N GLU A 247 4.83 -28.64 -20.88
CA GLU A 247 5.59 -29.88 -20.66
C GLU A 247 7.01 -29.65 -20.12
N VAL A 248 7.53 -30.62 -19.36
CA VAL A 248 8.91 -30.63 -18.83
C VAL A 248 9.70 -31.76 -19.49
N ARG A 249 10.44 -31.43 -20.55
CA ARG A 249 11.37 -32.33 -21.29
C ARG A 249 12.83 -31.87 -21.05
N ARG A 250 13.86 -32.60 -21.51
CA ARG A 250 15.28 -32.16 -21.38
C ARG A 250 15.75 -31.54 -22.70
N SER A 251 14.92 -30.63 -23.20
CA SER A 251 14.92 -30.14 -24.57
C SER A 251 16.21 -29.45 -25.01
N LEU A 252 16.99 -28.83 -24.11
CA LEU A 252 18.29 -28.23 -24.47
C LEU A 252 19.30 -29.23 -25.02
N ASP A 253 19.28 -30.49 -24.56
CA ASP A 253 20.15 -31.55 -25.06
C ASP A 253 19.49 -32.37 -26.19
N GLU A 254 18.24 -32.06 -26.55
CA GLU A 254 17.50 -32.70 -27.64
C GLU A 254 17.71 -31.96 -28.97
N ASN A 255 17.96 -32.73 -30.05
CA ASN A 255 18.04 -32.23 -31.43
C ASN A 255 19.13 -31.17 -31.72
N VAL A 256 20.24 -31.16 -30.95
CA VAL A 256 21.34 -30.20 -31.08
C VAL A 256 21.94 -30.15 -32.50
N ASP A 257 22.09 -31.30 -33.18
CA ASP A 257 22.56 -31.33 -34.58
C ASP A 257 21.55 -30.76 -35.57
N LEU A 258 20.24 -30.83 -35.28
CA LEU A 258 19.22 -30.18 -36.09
C LEU A 258 19.29 -28.66 -35.92
N ALA A 259 19.46 -28.17 -34.69
CA ALA A 259 19.71 -26.75 -34.42
C ALA A 259 20.94 -26.25 -35.20
N ARG A 260 22.07 -26.98 -35.14
CA ARG A 260 23.29 -26.63 -35.91
C ARG A 260 23.04 -26.60 -37.42
N ARG A 261 22.23 -27.53 -37.96
CA ARG A 261 21.82 -27.51 -39.37
C ARG A 261 20.90 -26.33 -39.70
N GLN A 262 19.92 -26.00 -38.85
CA GLN A 262 19.01 -24.87 -39.05
C GLN A 262 19.75 -23.53 -39.11
N LEU A 263 20.76 -23.33 -38.27
CA LEU A 263 21.62 -22.13 -38.34
C LEU A 263 22.41 -22.06 -39.66
N LYS A 264 22.94 -23.19 -40.14
CA LYS A 264 23.59 -23.26 -41.47
C LYS A 264 22.60 -22.97 -42.60
N GLN A 265 21.38 -23.50 -42.53
CA GLN A 265 20.33 -23.27 -43.53
C GLN A 265 19.84 -21.82 -43.55
N LEU A 266 19.80 -21.14 -42.40
CA LEU A 266 19.54 -19.69 -42.32
C LEU A 266 20.62 -18.89 -43.06
N ALA A 267 21.90 -19.21 -42.87
CA ALA A 267 22.99 -18.60 -43.62
C ALA A 267 22.91 -18.92 -45.13
N GLU A 268 22.55 -20.15 -45.50
CA GLU A 268 22.39 -20.57 -46.91
C GLU A 268 21.26 -19.81 -47.64
N VAL A 269 20.19 -19.42 -46.95
CA VAL A 269 19.14 -18.54 -47.51
C VAL A 269 19.45 -17.03 -47.33
N GLY A 270 20.65 -16.69 -46.90
CA GLY A 270 21.10 -15.30 -46.73
C GLY A 270 20.41 -14.57 -45.59
N VAL A 271 20.33 -15.20 -44.40
CA VAL A 271 20.10 -14.57 -43.11
C VAL A 271 21.43 -14.54 -42.35
N ASP A 272 22.00 -13.36 -42.16
CA ASP A 272 23.21 -13.15 -41.36
C ASP A 272 22.82 -13.01 -39.88
N LEU A 273 23.14 -14.03 -39.07
CA LEU A 273 22.82 -14.04 -37.65
C LEU A 273 23.74 -13.13 -36.82
N ASP A 274 24.97 -12.87 -37.27
CA ASP A 274 25.92 -11.99 -36.58
C ASP A 274 25.45 -10.53 -36.75
N GLN A 275 25.00 -10.16 -37.95
CA GLN A 275 24.31 -8.89 -38.20
C GLN A 275 23.05 -8.78 -37.35
N VAL A 276 22.14 -9.77 -37.40
CA VAL A 276 20.87 -9.75 -36.66
C VAL A 276 21.09 -9.59 -35.15
N THR A 277 22.05 -10.32 -34.57
CA THR A 277 22.33 -10.27 -33.13
C THR A 277 23.07 -8.99 -32.71
N SER A 278 23.96 -8.47 -33.55
CA SER A 278 24.60 -7.16 -33.36
C SER A 278 23.59 -6.02 -33.37
N GLU A 279 22.66 -5.99 -34.34
CA GLU A 279 21.59 -4.99 -34.39
C GLU A 279 20.64 -5.10 -33.18
N LEU A 280 20.32 -6.33 -32.73
CA LEU A 280 19.48 -6.56 -31.55
C LEU A 280 20.14 -6.08 -30.23
N GLU A 281 21.47 -6.06 -30.13
CA GLU A 281 22.18 -5.44 -29.00
C GLU A 281 21.95 -3.92 -28.98
N VAL A 282 22.07 -3.26 -30.14
CA VAL A 282 21.87 -1.80 -30.29
C VAL A 282 20.40 -1.42 -30.03
N GLU A 283 19.47 -2.05 -30.75
CA GLU A 283 18.02 -1.88 -30.56
C GLU A 283 17.60 -2.16 -29.11
N GLY A 284 18.27 -3.12 -28.45
CA GLY A 284 18.03 -3.47 -27.06
C GLY A 284 18.39 -2.36 -26.07
N VAL A 285 19.56 -1.73 -26.24
CA VAL A 285 20.00 -0.59 -25.42
C VAL A 285 19.11 0.64 -25.66
N GLU A 286 18.72 0.89 -26.91
CA GLU A 286 17.85 2.02 -27.26
C GLU A 286 16.43 1.85 -26.72
N ALA A 287 15.83 0.66 -26.85
CA ALA A 287 14.51 0.36 -26.29
C ALA A 287 14.49 0.48 -24.75
N PHE A 288 15.54 0.01 -24.08
CA PHE A 288 15.67 0.15 -22.61
C PHE A 288 15.84 1.62 -22.20
N THR A 289 16.64 2.39 -22.93
CA THR A 289 16.81 3.83 -22.70
C THR A 289 15.49 4.59 -22.84
N LYS A 290 14.77 4.38 -23.96
CA LYS A 290 13.46 4.99 -24.21
C LYS A 290 12.41 4.63 -23.15
N SER A 291 12.43 3.40 -22.64
CA SER A 291 11.53 2.96 -21.56
C SER A 291 11.85 3.65 -20.23
N PHE A 292 13.13 3.80 -19.91
CA PHE A 292 13.60 4.49 -18.70
C PHE A 292 13.29 6.00 -18.72
N GLU A 293 13.50 6.66 -19.86
CA GLU A 293 13.12 8.07 -20.06
C GLU A 293 11.60 8.28 -19.97
N SER A 294 10.81 7.36 -20.53
CA SER A 294 9.34 7.39 -20.43
C SER A 294 8.86 7.27 -18.98
N LEU A 295 9.50 6.41 -18.17
CA LEU A 295 9.20 6.26 -16.74
C LEU A 295 9.57 7.52 -15.94
N LEU A 296 10.73 8.14 -16.23
CA LEU A 296 11.10 9.42 -15.64
C LEU A 296 10.12 10.55 -16.01
N ALA A 297 9.67 10.61 -17.25
CA ALA A 297 8.67 11.59 -17.71
C ALA A 297 7.30 11.40 -17.02
N ALA A 298 6.88 10.15 -16.81
CA ALA A 298 5.66 9.83 -16.07
C ALA A 298 5.77 10.27 -14.58
N LEU A 299 6.87 9.92 -13.91
CA LEU A 299 7.14 10.37 -12.55
C LEU A 299 7.25 11.90 -12.44
N GLU A 300 7.82 12.58 -13.45
CA GLU A 300 7.81 14.04 -13.51
C GLU A 300 6.41 14.62 -13.59
N LYS A 301 5.54 14.06 -14.43
CA LYS A 301 4.15 14.49 -14.57
C LYS A 301 3.40 14.32 -13.24
N SER A 302 3.39 13.12 -12.66
CA SER A 302 2.69 12.86 -11.40
C SER A 302 3.26 13.67 -10.23
N ALA A 303 4.58 13.87 -10.17
CA ALA A 303 5.19 14.72 -9.15
C ALA A 303 4.85 16.21 -9.32
N LYS A 304 4.57 16.70 -10.55
CA LYS A 304 4.05 18.05 -10.80
C LYS A 304 2.57 18.15 -10.41
N GLU A 305 1.77 17.15 -10.76
CA GLU A 305 0.33 17.08 -10.44
C GLU A 305 0.06 17.03 -8.93
N ILE A 306 0.79 16.19 -8.18
CA ILE A 306 0.73 16.12 -6.71
C ILE A 306 1.14 17.47 -6.09
N LYS A 307 2.22 18.10 -6.55
CA LYS A 307 2.67 19.43 -6.06
C LYS A 307 1.69 20.55 -6.40
N ALA A 308 0.87 20.40 -7.44
CA ALA A 308 -0.20 21.31 -7.81
C ALA A 308 -1.55 21.01 -7.12
N GLY A 309 -1.59 20.08 -6.15
CA GLY A 309 -2.81 19.69 -5.44
C GLY A 309 -3.79 18.85 -6.26
N LYS A 310 -3.38 18.39 -7.46
CA LYS A 310 -4.20 17.60 -8.40
C LYS A 310 -3.96 16.09 -8.32
N GLY A 311 -2.96 15.66 -7.54
CA GLY A 311 -2.74 14.24 -7.26
C GLY A 311 -3.79 13.66 -6.30
N PRO A 312 -3.91 12.33 -6.21
CA PRO A 312 -4.86 11.70 -5.29
C PRO A 312 -4.51 12.07 -3.84
N ARG A 313 -5.45 12.75 -3.15
CA ARG A 313 -5.29 13.16 -1.74
C ARG A 313 -5.33 11.98 -0.75
N GLN A 314 -5.75 10.80 -1.21
CA GLN A 314 -5.83 9.56 -0.45
C GLN A 314 -5.28 8.41 -1.30
N TRP A 315 -4.63 7.44 -0.66
CA TRP A 315 -4.19 6.19 -1.29
C TRP A 315 -4.48 5.02 -0.37
N HIS A 316 -4.86 3.89 -0.95
CA HIS A 316 -5.22 2.68 -0.23
C HIS A 316 -4.76 1.43 -0.98
N SER A 317 -4.37 0.40 -0.24
CA SER A 317 -4.20 -0.95 -0.76
C SER A 317 -4.89 -1.93 0.18
N LEU A 318 -5.84 -2.70 -0.35
CA LEU A 318 -6.56 -3.74 0.38
C LEU A 318 -5.97 -5.14 0.14
N GLY A 319 -4.98 -5.27 -0.74
CA GLY A 319 -4.39 -6.55 -1.14
C GLY A 319 -5.45 -7.57 -1.56
N GLY A 320 -5.37 -8.80 -1.04
CA GLY A 320 -6.34 -9.87 -1.31
C GLY A 320 -7.78 -9.60 -0.83
N LEU A 321 -8.05 -8.48 -0.15
CA LEU A 321 -9.40 -8.05 0.21
C LEU A 321 -10.08 -7.20 -0.89
N GLN A 322 -9.31 -6.67 -1.85
CA GLN A 322 -9.79 -5.75 -2.88
C GLN A 322 -11.00 -6.31 -3.66
N PRO A 323 -10.96 -7.53 -4.25
CA PRO A 323 -12.09 -8.05 -5.04
C PRO A 323 -13.38 -8.24 -4.22
N ALA A 324 -13.23 -8.47 -2.91
CA ALA A 324 -14.36 -8.62 -1.99
C ALA A 324 -14.99 -7.28 -1.58
N VAL A 325 -14.26 -6.17 -1.73
CA VAL A 325 -14.79 -4.80 -1.58
C VAL A 325 -15.34 -4.31 -2.92
N ASP A 326 -14.68 -4.57 -4.04
CA ASP A 326 -15.16 -4.20 -5.38
C ASP A 326 -16.55 -4.80 -5.65
N ALA A 327 -16.77 -6.09 -5.30
CA ALA A 327 -18.08 -6.73 -5.38
C ALA A 327 -19.13 -6.10 -4.44
N GLN A 328 -18.73 -5.53 -3.31
CA GLN A 328 -19.62 -4.80 -2.40
C GLN A 328 -19.94 -3.40 -2.92
N LEU A 329 -19.01 -2.73 -3.60
CA LEU A 329 -19.21 -1.46 -4.29
C LEU A 329 -20.17 -1.63 -5.46
N ALA A 330 -19.95 -2.62 -6.34
CA ALA A 330 -20.87 -2.94 -7.43
C ALA A 330 -22.31 -3.23 -6.93
N ARG A 331 -22.45 -3.90 -5.78
CA ARG A 331 -23.76 -4.11 -5.14
C ARG A 331 -24.39 -2.79 -4.65
N LEU A 332 -23.62 -1.91 -4.02
CA LEU A 332 -24.10 -0.59 -3.54
C LEU A 332 -24.48 0.35 -4.70
N GLN A 333 -23.76 0.29 -5.82
CA GLN A 333 -24.11 1.01 -7.05
C GLN A 333 -25.42 0.48 -7.65
N LYS A 334 -25.60 -0.86 -7.72
CA LYS A 334 -26.84 -1.48 -8.20
C LYS A 334 -28.05 -1.22 -7.29
N GLU A 335 -27.83 -1.04 -6.00
CA GLU A 335 -28.88 -0.71 -5.02
C GLU A 335 -29.18 0.78 -4.90
N ASP A 336 -28.51 1.63 -5.70
CA ASP A 336 -28.60 3.09 -5.71
C ASP A 336 -28.40 3.71 -4.32
N ALA A 337 -27.45 3.13 -3.57
CA ALA A 337 -27.25 3.42 -2.15
C ALA A 337 -26.88 4.89 -1.83
N PRO A 338 -26.07 5.62 -2.64
CA PRO A 338 -25.75 7.02 -2.35
C PRO A 338 -26.98 7.91 -2.44
N ARG A 339 -27.71 7.87 -3.56
CA ARG A 339 -28.90 8.70 -3.78
C ARG A 339 -30.02 8.38 -2.81
N ARG A 340 -30.17 7.11 -2.43
CA ARG A 340 -31.14 6.69 -1.40
C ARG A 340 -30.75 7.15 0.00
N LEU A 341 -29.47 7.13 0.35
CA LEU A 341 -28.97 7.71 1.61
C LEU A 341 -29.29 9.22 1.67
N TRP A 342 -28.97 9.95 0.61
CA TRP A 342 -29.22 11.40 0.50
C TRP A 342 -30.70 11.77 0.49
N ALA A 343 -31.55 10.99 -0.19
CA ALA A 343 -33.00 11.10 -0.13
C ALA A 343 -33.62 10.67 1.23
N LYS A 344 -32.79 10.43 2.26
CA LYS A 344 -33.17 9.94 3.60
C LYS A 344 -34.04 8.65 3.55
N ASP A 345 -33.84 7.79 2.54
CA ASP A 345 -34.61 6.55 2.34
C ASP A 345 -34.27 5.49 3.39
N SER A 346 -35.03 5.55 4.48
CA SER A 346 -35.07 4.56 5.56
C SER A 346 -35.20 3.07 5.13
N THR A 347 -35.73 2.77 3.93
CA THR A 347 -35.84 1.37 3.46
C THR A 347 -34.48 0.74 3.12
N LEU A 348 -33.42 1.55 2.98
CA LEU A 348 -32.04 1.09 2.83
C LEU A 348 -31.54 0.26 4.03
N TRP A 349 -32.16 0.38 5.21
CA TRP A 349 -31.80 -0.38 6.42
C TRP A 349 -32.94 -1.23 7.00
N SER A 350 -34.21 -0.88 6.79
CA SER A 350 -35.33 -1.54 7.48
C SER A 350 -36.66 -1.41 6.74
N ALA A 351 -37.41 -2.51 6.63
CA ALA A 351 -38.80 -2.51 6.20
C ALA A 351 -39.78 -2.07 7.32
N ASP A 352 -39.44 -2.32 8.58
CA ASP A 352 -40.26 -2.01 9.77
C ASP A 352 -40.66 -0.52 9.81
N PRO A 353 -41.96 -0.18 9.73
CA PRO A 353 -42.43 1.21 9.69
C PRO A 353 -41.99 2.06 10.88
N ALA A 354 -41.97 1.51 12.10
CA ALA A 354 -41.62 2.25 13.31
C ALA A 354 -40.13 2.62 13.30
N LYS A 355 -39.27 1.68 12.89
CA LYS A 355 -37.84 1.97 12.69
C LYS A 355 -37.59 2.92 11.53
N ARG A 356 -38.43 2.89 10.47
CA ARG A 356 -38.25 3.78 9.32
C ARG A 356 -38.42 5.25 9.66
N GLN A 357 -39.30 5.59 10.61
CA GLN A 357 -39.41 6.95 11.13
C GLN A 357 -38.18 7.33 11.98
N GLU A 358 -37.80 6.48 12.95
CA GLU A 358 -36.59 6.67 13.79
C GLU A 358 -35.29 6.87 12.99
N ILE A 359 -35.22 6.29 11.78
CA ILE A 359 -34.10 6.48 10.84
C ILE A 359 -34.15 7.84 10.15
N ARG A 360 -35.31 8.24 9.58
CA ARG A 360 -35.46 9.54 8.89
C ARG A 360 -35.09 10.70 9.83
N ASP A 361 -35.59 10.63 11.06
CA ASP A 361 -35.41 11.65 12.10
C ASP A 361 -33.99 11.64 12.72
N ARG A 362 -33.01 11.01 12.06
CA ARG A 362 -31.61 10.94 12.48
C ARG A 362 -30.59 11.11 11.33
N LEU A 363 -31.03 11.53 10.14
CA LEU A 363 -30.18 11.73 8.96
C LEU A 363 -29.84 13.20 8.66
N GLY A 364 -30.15 14.15 9.55
CA GLY A 364 -29.75 15.57 9.44
C GLY A 364 -28.26 15.85 9.60
N TRP A 365 -27.42 14.82 9.72
CA TRP A 365 -25.97 14.95 9.71
C TRP A 365 -25.38 14.94 8.28
N LEU A 366 -26.17 14.58 7.27
CA LEU A 366 -25.73 14.52 5.87
C LEU A 366 -25.45 15.92 5.32
N ASP A 367 -26.26 16.89 5.70
CA ASP A 367 -26.32 18.27 5.19
C ASP A 367 -26.04 19.30 6.32
N VAL A 368 -25.31 18.88 7.37
CA VAL A 368 -25.06 19.72 8.56
C VAL A 368 -23.89 20.68 8.37
N ALA A 369 -22.88 20.33 7.56
CA ALA A 369 -21.69 21.17 7.44
C ALA A 369 -22.02 22.46 6.72
N ASP A 370 -22.78 22.38 5.62
CA ASP A 370 -23.27 23.54 4.86
C ASP A 370 -24.16 24.45 5.72
N LYS A 371 -25.19 23.88 6.40
CA LYS A 371 -26.09 24.61 7.31
C LYS A 371 -25.38 25.31 8.47
N MET A 372 -24.27 24.73 8.97
CA MET A 372 -23.45 25.35 10.01
C MET A 372 -22.43 26.33 9.46
N LEU A 373 -22.00 26.20 8.20
CA LEU A 373 -21.13 27.18 7.52
C LEU A 373 -21.87 28.52 7.33
N GLU A 374 -23.18 28.50 7.07
CA GLU A 374 -24.04 29.70 7.16
C GLU A 374 -23.95 30.42 8.53
N LYS A 375 -23.61 29.69 9.60
CA LYS A 375 -23.47 30.20 10.97
C LYS A 375 -22.00 30.47 11.35
N GLY A 376 -21.08 30.41 10.37
CA GLY A 376 -19.64 30.65 10.58
C GLY A 376 -19.33 32.02 11.18
N GLY A 377 -20.13 33.05 10.87
CA GLY A 377 -20.04 34.37 11.50
C GLY A 377 -20.35 34.34 13.00
N GLU A 378 -21.48 33.73 13.38
CA GLU A 378 -21.89 33.55 14.79
C GLU A 378 -20.82 32.81 15.59
N LEU A 379 -20.26 31.73 15.01
CA LEU A 379 -19.19 30.94 15.62
C LEU A 379 -17.88 31.72 15.74
N SER A 380 -17.56 32.57 14.77
CA SER A 380 -16.38 33.46 14.80
C SER A 380 -16.51 34.54 15.88
N ASP A 381 -17.67 35.18 15.98
CA ASP A 381 -17.97 36.14 17.04
C ASP A 381 -17.96 35.48 18.43
N LEU A 382 -18.46 34.24 18.54
CA LEU A 382 -18.38 33.44 19.76
C LEU A 382 -16.92 33.16 20.15
N ALA A 383 -16.06 32.80 19.19
CA ALA A 383 -14.63 32.59 19.42
C ALA A 383 -13.94 33.87 19.95
N VAL A 384 -14.25 35.04 19.36
CA VAL A 384 -13.76 36.35 19.84
C VAL A 384 -14.29 36.68 21.23
N GLN A 385 -15.60 36.50 21.47
CA GLN A 385 -16.23 36.69 22.78
C GLN A 385 -15.75 35.72 23.86
N GLY A 386 -15.14 34.59 23.46
CA GLY A 386 -14.53 33.59 24.32
C GLY A 386 -13.16 34.00 24.87
N ARG A 387 -12.39 34.86 24.19
CA ARG A 387 -11.00 35.22 24.54
C ARG A 387 -10.81 35.85 25.93
N LYS A 388 -11.88 36.37 26.54
CA LYS A 388 -11.91 36.91 27.92
C LYS A 388 -12.14 35.86 29.01
N LEU A 389 -12.28 34.59 28.64
CA LEU A 389 -12.39 33.45 29.55
C LEU A 389 -11.01 32.81 29.76
N SER A 390 -10.77 32.23 30.94
CA SER A 390 -9.60 31.38 31.19
C SER A 390 -9.83 29.93 30.79
N ASP A 391 -11.05 29.45 31.00
CA ASP A 391 -11.43 28.04 30.89
C ASP A 391 -12.83 27.89 30.32
N VAL A 392 -13.05 26.81 29.57
CA VAL A 392 -14.36 26.28 29.21
C VAL A 392 -14.45 24.87 29.77
N VAL A 393 -15.51 24.56 30.50
CA VAL A 393 -15.76 23.21 31.03
C VAL A 393 -17.04 22.67 30.42
N LEU A 394 -16.92 21.68 29.52
CA LEU A 394 -18.08 21.01 28.94
C LEU A 394 -18.57 19.90 29.88
N LEU A 395 -19.86 19.96 30.20
CA LEU A 395 -20.61 19.06 31.06
C LEU A 395 -21.54 18.27 30.14
N GLY A 396 -21.16 17.05 29.78
CA GLY A 396 -21.88 16.27 28.76
C GLY A 396 -21.36 14.85 28.66
N MET A 397 -22.23 13.91 28.33
CA MET A 397 -21.90 12.49 28.25
C MET A 397 -21.89 11.94 26.82
N GLY A 398 -20.92 11.09 26.51
CA GLY A 398 -20.77 10.35 25.25
C GLY A 398 -20.91 11.17 23.96
N GLY A 399 -22.14 11.28 23.44
CA GLY A 399 -22.38 11.97 22.16
C GLY A 399 -22.04 13.46 22.18
N SER A 400 -22.30 14.11 23.32
CA SER A 400 -22.12 15.55 23.51
C SER A 400 -20.70 15.94 23.95
N SER A 401 -19.81 14.97 24.16
CA SER A 401 -18.45 15.13 24.72
C SER A 401 -17.34 14.65 23.80
N LEU A 402 -17.56 13.56 23.05
CA LEU A 402 -16.51 12.87 22.29
C LEU A 402 -15.89 13.73 21.16
N CYS A 403 -16.67 14.55 20.46
CA CYS A 403 -16.10 15.47 19.46
C CYS A 403 -15.26 16.59 20.12
N PRO A 404 -15.76 17.32 21.14
CA PRO A 404 -14.94 18.24 21.95
C PRO A 404 -13.67 17.61 22.54
N ASP A 405 -13.71 16.33 22.93
CA ASP A 405 -12.54 15.57 23.39
C ASP A 405 -11.52 15.34 22.25
N VAL A 406 -11.97 14.91 21.07
CA VAL A 406 -11.11 14.81 19.88
C VAL A 406 -10.48 16.17 19.52
N LEU A 407 -11.25 17.26 19.57
CA LEU A 407 -10.75 18.60 19.26
C LEU A 407 -9.66 19.05 20.25
N ARG A 408 -9.88 18.94 21.57
CA ARG A 408 -8.84 19.32 22.55
C ARG A 408 -7.58 18.45 22.45
N ASN A 409 -7.72 17.17 22.11
CA ASN A 409 -6.57 16.26 21.99
C ASN A 409 -5.81 16.45 20.66
N THR A 410 -6.47 16.97 19.62
CA THR A 410 -5.86 17.25 18.30
C THR A 410 -5.20 18.64 18.25
N PHE A 411 -5.87 19.67 18.76
CA PHE A 411 -5.42 21.07 18.67
C PHE A 411 -4.79 21.61 19.96
N GLY A 412 -4.93 20.91 21.09
CA GLY A 412 -4.30 21.27 22.36
C GLY A 412 -4.91 22.50 23.03
N THR A 413 -4.14 23.58 23.16
CA THR A 413 -4.59 24.86 23.74
C THR A 413 -4.10 26.00 22.86
N VAL A 414 -5.02 26.73 22.22
CA VAL A 414 -4.70 27.80 21.29
C VAL A 414 -4.37 29.08 22.06
N LYS A 415 -3.30 29.77 21.67
CA LYS A 415 -2.83 30.99 22.36
C LYS A 415 -3.89 32.10 22.26
N GLY A 416 -4.28 32.66 23.41
CA GLY A 416 -5.28 33.73 23.49
C GLY A 416 -6.73 33.25 23.54
N HIS A 417 -6.98 31.94 23.62
CA HIS A 417 -8.30 31.34 23.82
C HIS A 417 -8.34 30.54 25.14
N PRO A 418 -9.54 30.37 25.75
CA PRO A 418 -9.71 29.58 26.98
C PRO A 418 -9.36 28.10 26.80
N LYS A 419 -8.87 27.49 27.88
CA LYS A 419 -8.59 26.04 27.90
C LYS A 419 -9.88 25.21 27.99
N LEU A 420 -10.05 24.24 27.09
CA LEU A 420 -11.18 23.32 27.12
C LEU A 420 -10.92 22.11 28.04
N HIS A 421 -11.83 21.94 29.00
CA HIS A 421 -11.97 20.75 29.85
C HIS A 421 -13.28 20.05 29.49
N VAL A 422 -13.33 18.72 29.59
CA VAL A 422 -14.52 17.90 29.27
C VAL A 422 -14.75 16.92 30.43
N LEU A 423 -15.98 16.87 30.94
CA LEU A 423 -16.42 16.00 32.03
C LEU A 423 -17.49 15.00 31.53
N ASP A 424 -17.01 13.88 31.02
CA ASP A 424 -17.76 12.69 30.55
C ASP A 424 -17.57 11.53 31.56
N THR A 425 -17.75 11.82 32.84
CA THR A 425 -17.58 10.88 33.97
C THR A 425 -18.28 11.41 35.21
N THR A 426 -18.82 10.51 36.04
CA THR A 426 -19.40 10.84 37.36
C THR A 426 -18.42 10.68 38.53
N ASP A 427 -17.14 10.35 38.25
CA ASP A 427 -16.09 10.23 39.27
C ASP A 427 -15.83 11.58 39.99
N PRO A 428 -16.07 11.67 41.32
CA PRO A 428 -15.82 12.89 42.09
C PRO A 428 -14.35 13.33 42.05
N ALA A 429 -13.38 12.39 41.98
CA ALA A 429 -11.96 12.74 41.97
C ALA A 429 -11.58 13.49 40.69
N THR A 430 -12.06 13.04 39.53
CA THR A 430 -11.89 13.73 38.24
C THR A 430 -12.59 15.10 38.23
N ILE A 431 -13.82 15.19 38.75
CA ILE A 431 -14.59 16.45 38.81
C ILE A 431 -13.87 17.48 39.70
N LEU A 432 -13.42 17.08 40.90
CA LEU A 432 -12.60 17.92 41.79
C LEU A 432 -11.23 18.24 41.18
N GLY A 433 -10.66 17.30 40.42
CA GLY A 433 -9.42 17.45 39.66
C GLY A 433 -9.51 18.44 38.49
N VAL A 434 -10.71 18.77 37.99
CA VAL A 434 -10.95 19.90 37.08
C VAL A 434 -11.26 21.17 37.89
N ARG A 435 -12.14 21.08 38.90
CA ARG A 435 -12.55 22.21 39.75
C ARG A 435 -11.37 22.93 40.41
N SER A 436 -10.30 22.22 40.78
CA SER A 436 -9.08 22.77 41.36
C SER A 436 -8.19 23.56 40.38
N LYS A 437 -8.36 23.37 39.07
CA LYS A 437 -7.52 23.97 38.02
C LYS A 437 -8.14 25.22 37.38
N ILE A 438 -9.44 25.42 37.55
CA ILE A 438 -10.24 26.46 36.88
C ILE A 438 -10.50 27.67 37.78
N LYS A 439 -10.56 28.87 37.18
CA LYS A 439 -10.93 30.12 37.87
C LYS A 439 -12.42 30.44 37.62
N LEU A 440 -13.32 30.09 38.54
CA LEU A 440 -14.77 30.29 38.39
C LEU A 440 -15.20 31.69 37.89
N ALA A 441 -14.49 32.74 38.31
CA ALA A 441 -14.75 34.13 37.89
C ALA A 441 -14.37 34.44 36.41
N THR A 442 -13.71 33.51 35.71
CA THR A 442 -13.33 33.59 34.29
C THR A 442 -13.63 32.28 33.53
N THR A 443 -14.29 31.31 34.14
CA THR A 443 -14.76 30.07 33.48
C THR A 443 -16.13 30.25 32.83
N LEU A 444 -16.37 29.51 31.73
CA LEU A 444 -17.69 29.20 31.18
C LEU A 444 -17.96 27.69 31.33
N PHE A 445 -19.18 27.33 31.72
CA PHE A 445 -19.66 25.95 31.77
C PHE A 445 -20.64 25.70 30.62
N ILE A 446 -20.42 24.65 29.82
CA ILE A 446 -21.32 24.28 28.73
C ILE A 446 -22.12 23.05 29.16
N VAL A 447 -23.42 23.22 29.40
CA VAL A 447 -24.34 22.12 29.70
C VAL A 447 -24.79 21.53 28.36
N ALA A 448 -24.39 20.30 28.07
CA ALA A 448 -24.55 19.67 26.77
C ALA A 448 -25.33 18.35 26.89
N SER A 449 -26.60 18.37 26.47
CA SER A 449 -27.51 17.22 26.47
C SER A 449 -28.64 17.48 25.48
N LYS A 450 -29.10 16.45 24.74
CA LYS A 450 -30.16 16.62 23.72
C LYS A 450 -31.57 16.76 24.30
N SER A 451 -32.01 15.83 25.14
CA SER A 451 -33.31 15.92 25.82
C SER A 451 -33.30 16.83 27.05
N GLY A 452 -32.09 17.19 27.52
CA GLY A 452 -31.86 17.87 28.80
C GLY A 452 -31.87 16.96 30.03
N GLU A 453 -32.34 15.71 29.91
CA GLU A 453 -32.62 14.82 31.06
C GLU A 453 -31.42 13.97 31.52
N THR A 454 -30.27 14.07 30.85
CA THR A 454 -29.06 13.30 31.15
C THR A 454 -28.59 13.55 32.58
N THR A 455 -28.79 12.58 33.47
CA THR A 455 -28.63 12.71 34.92
C THR A 455 -27.22 13.15 35.33
N GLU A 456 -26.20 12.64 34.64
CA GLU A 456 -24.80 12.99 34.86
C GLU A 456 -24.54 14.47 34.49
N THR A 457 -25.01 14.90 33.32
CA THR A 457 -24.93 16.31 32.87
C THR A 457 -25.65 17.26 33.83
N LEU A 458 -26.85 16.89 34.30
CA LEU A 458 -27.62 17.69 35.26
C LEU A 458 -26.95 17.72 36.64
N SER A 459 -26.33 16.62 37.08
CA SER A 459 -25.57 16.56 38.34
C SER A 459 -24.34 17.49 38.30
N HIS A 460 -23.63 17.50 37.16
CA HIS A 460 -22.54 18.44 36.94
C HIS A 460 -23.03 19.90 36.90
N PHE A 461 -24.14 20.17 36.22
CA PHE A 461 -24.74 21.50 36.21
C PHE A 461 -25.07 21.97 37.63
N ALA A 462 -25.81 21.18 38.42
CA ALA A 462 -26.20 21.54 39.79
C ALA A 462 -24.97 21.85 40.66
N TYR A 463 -23.93 21.01 40.60
CA TYR A 463 -22.69 21.23 41.34
C TYR A 463 -21.99 22.55 40.95
N PHE A 464 -21.76 22.79 39.65
CA PHE A 464 -21.06 24.00 39.22
C PHE A 464 -21.93 25.27 39.34
N TYR A 465 -23.26 25.15 39.25
CA TYR A 465 -24.19 26.24 39.45
C TYR A 465 -24.13 26.74 40.90
N GLU A 466 -24.14 25.86 41.90
CA GLU A 466 -23.90 26.28 43.29
C GLU A 466 -22.50 26.84 43.51
N GLN A 467 -21.45 26.20 42.96
CA GLN A 467 -20.07 26.71 43.05
C GLN A 467 -19.92 28.15 42.50
N THR A 468 -20.69 28.51 41.47
CA THR A 468 -20.69 29.86 40.87
C THR A 468 -21.64 30.84 41.56
N LYS A 469 -22.23 30.48 42.70
CA LYS A 469 -23.30 31.23 43.39
C LYS A 469 -24.52 31.48 42.50
N ARG A 470 -24.97 30.42 41.80
CA ARG A 470 -26.18 30.37 40.96
C ARG A 470 -26.18 31.41 39.83
N ASN A 471 -25.00 31.71 39.29
CA ASN A 471 -24.80 32.74 38.28
C ASN A 471 -24.92 32.19 36.85
N GLY A 472 -26.13 32.22 36.29
CA GLY A 472 -26.43 31.75 34.93
C GLY A 472 -25.55 32.36 33.83
N LYS A 473 -25.03 33.58 34.01
CA LYS A 473 -24.12 34.23 33.05
C LYS A 473 -22.76 33.53 32.92
N ARG A 474 -22.51 32.47 33.71
CA ARG A 474 -21.39 31.53 33.60
C ARG A 474 -21.70 30.26 32.80
N PHE A 475 -22.94 30.09 32.33
CA PHE A 475 -23.41 28.89 31.65
C PHE A 475 -23.82 29.17 30.22
N ALA A 476 -23.64 28.16 29.38
CA ALA A 476 -24.26 28.03 28.07
C ALA A 476 -24.95 26.67 27.97
N ALA A 477 -26.04 26.57 27.21
CA ALA A 477 -26.71 25.31 26.91
C ALA A 477 -26.51 24.93 25.43
N ILE A 478 -26.25 23.66 25.16
CA ILE A 478 -26.35 23.06 23.81
C ILE A 478 -27.34 21.91 23.92
N THR A 479 -28.50 22.06 23.28
CA THR A 479 -29.68 21.21 23.51
C THR A 479 -30.62 21.26 22.31
N ASP A 480 -31.53 20.29 22.19
CA ASP A 480 -32.53 20.30 21.11
C ASP A 480 -33.72 21.22 21.49
N PRO A 481 -34.40 21.90 20.54
CA PRO A 481 -35.52 22.80 20.83
C PRO A 481 -36.67 22.16 21.61
N GLY A 482 -37.26 22.91 22.55
CA GLY A 482 -38.36 22.46 23.41
C GLY A 482 -37.94 21.51 24.55
N SER A 483 -36.64 21.28 24.73
CA SER A 483 -36.11 20.40 25.78
C SER A 483 -36.18 21.00 27.19
N SER A 484 -36.15 20.13 28.20
CA SER A 484 -36.10 20.53 29.61
C SER A 484 -34.88 21.40 29.95
N LEU A 485 -33.75 21.18 29.27
CA LEU A 485 -32.54 22.00 29.40
C LEU A 485 -32.68 23.37 28.73
N GLU A 486 -33.48 23.53 27.68
CA GLU A 486 -33.74 24.84 27.10
C GLU A 486 -34.57 25.72 28.05
N ALA A 487 -35.58 25.13 28.70
CA ALA A 487 -36.37 25.81 29.74
C ALA A 487 -35.48 26.19 30.94
N LEU A 488 -34.75 25.22 31.52
CA LEU A 488 -33.80 25.44 32.61
C LEU A 488 -32.79 26.55 32.29
N ALA A 489 -32.26 26.59 31.06
CA ALA A 489 -31.30 27.61 30.64
C ALA A 489 -31.92 29.02 30.58
N LYS A 490 -33.19 29.14 30.17
CA LYS A 490 -33.93 30.41 30.20
C LYS A 490 -34.22 30.84 31.64
N ASP A 491 -34.80 29.96 32.44
CA ASP A 491 -35.21 30.23 33.84
C ASP A 491 -34.03 30.66 34.72
N ASN A 492 -32.85 30.06 34.50
CA ASN A 492 -31.64 30.35 35.26
C ASN A 492 -30.77 31.46 34.63
N GLY A 493 -31.21 32.09 33.53
CA GLY A 493 -30.54 33.22 32.90
C GLY A 493 -29.17 32.90 32.30
N PHE A 494 -29.07 31.82 31.52
CA PHE A 494 -27.83 31.41 30.85
C PHE A 494 -27.32 32.47 29.86
N ARG A 495 -26.01 32.57 29.67
CA ARG A 495 -25.40 33.56 28.75
C ARG A 495 -25.71 33.26 27.29
N TRP A 496 -25.80 31.97 26.93
CA TRP A 496 -26.04 31.50 25.57
C TRP A 496 -26.87 30.21 25.57
N ILE A 497 -27.71 30.05 24.57
CA ILE A 497 -28.50 28.84 24.32
C ILE A 497 -28.37 28.52 22.83
N PHE A 498 -27.81 27.36 22.50
CA PHE A 498 -27.56 26.92 21.13
C PHE A 498 -28.55 25.80 20.75
N PRO A 499 -29.61 26.10 19.97
CA PRO A 499 -30.59 25.12 19.54
C PRO A 499 -29.97 24.19 18.48
N ASN A 500 -29.71 22.95 18.86
CA ASN A 500 -29.17 21.94 17.95
C ASN A 500 -30.28 21.34 17.06
N PRO A 501 -30.05 21.07 15.76
CA PRO A 501 -31.04 20.41 14.91
C PRO A 501 -31.45 19.02 15.45
N PRO A 502 -32.75 18.78 15.69
CA PRO A 502 -33.22 17.57 16.36
C PRO A 502 -33.09 16.30 15.49
N ASP A 503 -33.07 16.43 14.15
CA ASP A 503 -32.90 15.30 13.22
C ASP A 503 -31.46 14.77 13.12
N ILE A 504 -30.59 15.17 14.05
CA ILE A 504 -29.21 14.70 14.18
C ILE A 504 -29.10 13.72 15.36
N GLY A 505 -28.81 12.45 15.06
CA GLY A 505 -28.49 11.47 16.10
C GLY A 505 -27.21 11.82 16.86
N GLY A 506 -27.22 11.76 18.19
CA GLY A 506 -26.13 12.29 19.05
C GLY A 506 -24.74 11.67 18.90
N ARG A 507 -24.52 10.67 18.03
CA ARG A 507 -23.17 10.20 17.64
C ARG A 507 -22.62 10.87 16.37
N TYR A 508 -23.44 11.71 15.74
CA TYR A 508 -23.18 12.37 14.46
C TYR A 508 -23.19 13.91 14.58
N SER A 509 -23.51 14.46 15.75
CA SER A 509 -23.48 15.89 16.09
C SER A 509 -22.05 16.46 16.27
N ALA A 510 -21.06 15.91 15.55
CA ALA A 510 -19.68 16.38 15.61
C ALA A 510 -19.50 17.73 14.89
N LEU A 511 -20.25 17.93 13.81
CA LEU A 511 -20.28 19.15 12.99
C LEU A 511 -21.55 19.99 13.22
N SER A 512 -22.22 19.83 14.36
CA SER A 512 -23.22 20.78 14.84
C SER A 512 -22.69 21.55 16.05
N TYR A 513 -23.49 22.44 16.64
CA TYR A 513 -23.11 23.22 17.83
C TYR A 513 -22.43 22.39 18.94
N PHE A 514 -22.78 21.11 19.13
CA PHE A 514 -22.15 20.21 20.11
C PHE A 514 -20.62 20.05 19.95
N GLY A 515 -20.09 20.07 18.72
CA GLY A 515 -18.64 20.13 18.48
C GLY A 515 -18.14 21.54 18.23
N LEU A 516 -18.90 22.34 17.47
CA LEU A 516 -18.47 23.64 16.97
C LEU A 516 -18.38 24.73 18.05
N VAL A 517 -19.30 24.76 19.03
CA VAL A 517 -19.26 25.77 20.12
C VAL A 517 -18.03 25.56 21.02
N PRO A 518 -17.73 24.34 21.52
CA PRO A 518 -16.48 24.08 22.23
C PRO A 518 -15.24 24.35 21.37
N GLY A 519 -15.26 23.96 20.08
CA GLY A 519 -14.17 24.18 19.12
C GLY A 519 -13.83 25.66 18.92
N ALA A 520 -14.83 26.47 18.58
CA ALA A 520 -14.69 27.92 18.39
C ALA A 520 -14.18 28.62 19.64
N LEU A 521 -14.76 28.30 20.80
CA LEU A 521 -14.33 28.87 22.08
C LEU A 521 -12.86 28.52 22.41
N MET A 522 -12.43 27.28 22.18
CA MET A 522 -11.02 26.87 22.40
C MET A 522 -10.04 27.36 21.33
N GLY A 523 -10.52 28.07 20.30
CA GLY A 523 -9.70 28.70 19.27
C GLY A 523 -9.37 27.83 18.05
N VAL A 524 -10.11 26.74 17.81
CA VAL A 524 -10.08 26.05 16.51
C VAL A 524 -10.75 26.95 15.47
N ASP A 525 -10.16 27.06 14.28
CA ASP A 525 -10.85 27.67 13.14
C ASP A 525 -11.95 26.74 12.66
N VAL A 526 -13.15 26.97 13.16
CA VAL A 526 -14.32 26.16 12.82
C VAL A 526 -14.92 26.54 11.46
N VAL A 527 -14.52 27.67 10.87
CA VAL A 527 -14.96 28.06 9.52
C VAL A 527 -14.17 27.27 8.49
N GLU A 528 -12.83 27.24 8.55
CA GLU A 528 -12.04 26.34 7.70
C GLU A 528 -12.45 24.88 7.94
N LEU A 529 -12.67 24.45 9.18
CA LEU A 529 -13.14 23.08 9.48
C LEU A 529 -14.46 22.74 8.76
N LEU A 530 -15.39 23.69 8.65
CA LEU A 530 -16.65 23.52 7.95
C LEU A 530 -16.49 23.59 6.43
N GLU A 531 -15.65 24.48 5.88
CA GLU A 531 -15.30 24.48 4.46
C GLU A 531 -14.69 23.14 4.01
N ARG A 532 -13.75 22.58 4.81
CA ARG A 532 -13.19 21.24 4.57
C ARG A 532 -14.22 20.11 4.72
N ALA A 533 -15.20 20.28 5.61
CA ALA A 533 -16.29 19.33 5.74
C ALA A 533 -17.22 19.39 4.53
N VAL A 534 -17.51 20.58 3.97
CA VAL A 534 -18.29 20.76 2.74
C VAL A 534 -17.53 20.23 1.51
N GLU A 535 -16.19 20.32 1.44
CA GLU A 535 -15.40 19.59 0.42
C GLU A 535 -15.67 18.06 0.49
N MET A 536 -15.74 17.49 1.69
CA MET A 536 -16.00 16.06 1.91
C MET A 536 -17.47 15.68 1.69
N GLU A 537 -18.40 16.56 2.06
CA GLU A 537 -19.84 16.40 1.87
C GLU A 537 -20.18 16.29 0.37
N ASN A 538 -19.68 17.24 -0.44
CA ASN A 538 -19.78 17.19 -1.89
C ASN A 538 -19.07 15.97 -2.50
N SER A 539 -17.90 15.59 -1.97
CA SER A 539 -17.22 14.35 -2.39
C SER A 539 -18.04 13.08 -2.10
N CYS A 540 -18.95 13.14 -1.14
CA CYS A 540 -19.85 12.04 -0.76
C CYS A 540 -21.27 12.17 -1.35
N ALA A 541 -21.53 13.15 -2.21
CA ALA A 541 -22.85 13.43 -2.77
C ALA A 541 -23.44 12.26 -3.59
N ASP A 542 -24.75 12.30 -3.82
CA ASP A 542 -25.50 11.29 -4.57
C ASP A 542 -25.08 11.15 -6.04
N SER A 543 -24.66 12.26 -6.64
CA SER A 543 -24.13 12.36 -8.00
C SER A 543 -22.72 11.81 -8.17
N VAL A 544 -21.99 11.47 -7.09
CA VAL A 544 -20.63 10.91 -7.15
C VAL A 544 -20.69 9.39 -7.31
N PRO A 545 -20.09 8.80 -8.37
CA PRO A 545 -20.03 7.35 -8.58
C PRO A 545 -19.48 6.58 -7.36
N VAL A 546 -20.00 5.38 -7.10
CA VAL A 546 -19.71 4.62 -5.87
C VAL A 546 -18.22 4.28 -5.70
N GLU A 547 -17.47 4.08 -6.79
CA GLU A 547 -16.03 3.84 -6.76
C GLU A 547 -15.18 5.10 -6.53
N GLN A 548 -15.78 6.29 -6.62
CA GLN A 548 -15.15 7.60 -6.37
C GLN A 548 -15.62 8.25 -5.07
N ASN A 549 -16.81 7.88 -4.57
CA ASN A 549 -17.42 8.39 -3.34
C ASN A 549 -16.70 7.81 -2.09
N PRO A 550 -15.92 8.61 -1.33
CA PRO A 550 -15.05 8.09 -0.28
C PRO A 550 -15.82 7.63 0.96
N GLY A 551 -16.98 8.22 1.25
CA GLY A 551 -17.87 7.80 2.33
C GLY A 551 -18.48 6.42 2.06
N VAL A 552 -18.94 6.18 0.83
CA VAL A 552 -19.47 4.87 0.40
C VAL A 552 -18.34 3.84 0.33
N TRP A 553 -17.16 4.21 -0.17
CA TRP A 553 -15.97 3.35 -0.19
C TRP A 553 -15.57 2.87 1.20
N LEU A 554 -15.42 3.79 2.16
CA LEU A 554 -15.08 3.46 3.54
C LEU A 554 -16.17 2.59 4.19
N GLY A 555 -17.44 2.90 3.92
CA GLY A 555 -18.59 2.09 4.34
C GLY A 555 -18.54 0.66 3.79
N ALA A 556 -18.19 0.48 2.52
CA ALA A 556 -18.05 -0.83 1.88
C ALA A 556 -16.90 -1.65 2.50
N VAL A 557 -15.73 -1.04 2.70
CA VAL A 557 -14.57 -1.67 3.37
C VAL A 557 -14.92 -2.10 4.79
N MET A 558 -15.43 -1.18 5.62
CA MET A 558 -15.78 -1.45 7.01
C MET A 558 -16.89 -2.51 7.13
N GLY A 559 -17.90 -2.44 6.26
CA GLY A 559 -18.98 -3.42 6.18
C GLY A 559 -18.47 -4.82 5.80
N ARG A 560 -17.66 -4.91 4.75
CA ARG A 560 -17.15 -6.19 4.25
C ARG A 560 -16.26 -6.91 5.26
N LEU A 561 -15.36 -6.18 5.91
CA LEU A 561 -14.49 -6.69 6.97
C LEU A 561 -15.28 -7.15 8.21
N ALA A 562 -16.36 -6.43 8.56
CA ALA A 562 -17.25 -6.85 9.63
C ALA A 562 -17.99 -8.16 9.28
N MET A 563 -18.45 -8.31 8.04
CA MET A 563 -19.10 -9.55 7.57
C MET A 563 -18.14 -10.74 7.55
N GLN A 564 -16.91 -10.58 7.05
CA GLN A 564 -15.89 -11.64 7.07
C GLN A 564 -15.60 -12.14 8.49
N ARG A 565 -15.47 -11.24 9.48
CA ARG A 565 -15.27 -11.62 10.89
C ARG A 565 -16.48 -12.34 11.51
N VAL A 566 -17.69 -12.10 11.02
CA VAL A 566 -18.89 -12.85 11.43
C VAL A 566 -18.92 -14.23 10.78
N LEU A 567 -18.61 -14.32 9.49
CA LEU A 567 -18.57 -15.59 8.74
C LEU A 567 -17.48 -16.53 9.28
N GLY A 568 -16.26 -16.05 9.55
CA GLY A 568 -15.20 -16.86 10.15
C GLY A 568 -15.57 -17.41 11.54
N ARG A 569 -16.28 -16.62 12.36
CA ARG A 569 -16.82 -17.09 13.65
C ARG A 569 -18.01 -18.04 13.53
N ALA A 570 -18.75 -18.00 12.41
CA ALA A 570 -19.82 -18.96 12.10
C ALA A 570 -19.26 -20.28 11.53
N ALA A 571 -18.15 -20.22 10.80
CA ALA A 571 -17.42 -21.40 10.30
C ALA A 571 -16.78 -22.18 11.45
N ALA A 572 -15.99 -21.53 12.31
CA ALA A 572 -15.38 -22.18 13.49
C ALA A 572 -16.44 -22.87 14.37
N ARG A 573 -17.59 -22.21 14.62
CA ARG A 573 -18.73 -22.77 15.37
C ARG A 573 -19.46 -23.93 14.68
N ARG A 574 -19.18 -24.22 13.41
CA ARG A 574 -19.66 -25.43 12.71
C ARG A 574 -18.64 -26.57 12.79
N GLU A 575 -17.35 -26.26 12.85
CA GLU A 575 -16.28 -27.24 13.08
C GLU A 575 -16.29 -27.73 14.54
N ASP A 576 -16.43 -26.81 15.51
CA ASP A 576 -16.70 -27.13 16.93
C ASP A 576 -17.99 -27.95 17.15
N GLY A 577 -18.90 -27.97 16.16
CA GLY A 577 -20.23 -28.56 16.23
C GLY A 577 -20.33 -30.05 15.91
N GLN A 578 -19.22 -30.72 15.54
CA GLN A 578 -19.20 -32.16 15.20
C GLN A 578 -18.57 -33.05 16.29
N GLY A 579 -18.18 -32.48 17.43
CA GLY A 579 -17.58 -33.21 18.56
C GLY A 579 -18.58 -33.66 19.63
N GLY A 580 -19.16 -34.85 19.46
CA GLY A 580 -19.76 -35.64 20.56
C GLY A 580 -21.19 -35.27 21.00
N GLN A 581 -22.13 -36.20 20.81
CA GLN A 581 -23.37 -36.25 21.59
C GLN A 581 -23.24 -37.31 22.69
N GLY A 582 -23.59 -36.96 23.92
CA GLY A 582 -23.75 -37.89 25.04
C GLY A 582 -24.92 -37.42 25.92
N PRO A 583 -25.90 -38.27 26.26
CA PRO A 583 -27.07 -37.83 27.00
C PRO A 583 -26.80 -37.74 28.52
N GLY A 584 -27.02 -36.55 29.08
CA GLY A 584 -26.92 -36.31 30.53
C GLY A 584 -27.77 -35.10 30.92
N ALA A 585 -28.59 -35.23 31.96
CA ALA A 585 -29.59 -34.23 32.31
C ALA A 585 -29.06 -33.15 33.27
N HIS A 586 -29.50 -31.91 33.10
CA HIS A 586 -30.03 -31.13 34.22
C HIS A 586 -31.02 -30.04 33.75
N ARG A 587 -32.20 -29.99 34.37
CA ARG A 587 -33.18 -28.88 34.21
C ARG A 587 -32.82 -27.74 35.17
N GLY A 588 -32.91 -26.47 34.75
CA GLY A 588 -32.51 -25.36 35.63
C GLY A 588 -32.88 -23.93 35.18
N ARG A 589 -34.17 -23.58 35.22
CA ARG A 589 -34.76 -22.20 35.19
C ARG A 589 -34.51 -21.31 33.94
N ALA A 590 -35.59 -20.68 33.49
CA ALA A 590 -35.59 -19.64 32.46
C ALA A 590 -35.36 -18.23 33.05
N GLY A 591 -35.01 -17.23 32.22
CA GLY A 591 -34.99 -15.84 32.68
C GLY A 591 -34.38 -14.78 31.74
N ARG A 592 -35.21 -14.24 30.83
CA ARG A 592 -35.08 -12.92 30.14
C ARG A 592 -33.84 -12.65 29.25
N GLN A 593 -34.10 -12.07 28.09
CA GLN A 593 -33.07 -11.62 27.14
C GLN A 593 -32.37 -10.34 27.63
N ALA A 594 -31.05 -10.37 27.83
CA ALA A 594 -30.26 -9.16 28.05
C ALA A 594 -29.65 -8.67 26.72
N ARG A 595 -29.97 -7.43 26.31
CA ARG A 595 -29.31 -6.74 25.18
C ARG A 595 -27.83 -6.47 25.50
N ARG A 596 -26.93 -7.42 25.27
CA ARG A 596 -25.49 -7.22 25.46
C ARG A 596 -24.92 -6.20 24.46
N LEU A 597 -24.59 -5.02 24.98
CA LEU A 597 -23.93 -3.92 24.27
C LEU A 597 -22.65 -4.38 23.54
N ARG A 598 -22.62 -4.23 22.21
CA ARG A 598 -21.39 -4.40 21.43
C ARG A 598 -20.53 -3.14 21.51
N ARG A 599 -19.70 -3.00 22.56
CA ARG A 599 -18.58 -2.06 22.53
C ARG A 599 -17.62 -2.49 21.40
N ARG A 600 -17.43 -1.62 20.39
CA ARG A 600 -16.26 -1.68 19.49
C ARG A 600 -15.06 -1.10 20.25
N PRO A 601 -13.81 -1.55 20.02
CA PRO A 601 -12.65 -0.81 20.49
C PRO A 601 -12.59 0.56 19.80
N PRO A 602 -12.11 1.62 20.47
CA PRO A 602 -11.83 2.90 19.83
C PRO A 602 -10.60 2.78 18.91
N VAL A 603 -10.45 3.75 18.00
CA VAL A 603 -9.18 3.94 17.27
C VAL A 603 -8.13 4.39 18.27
N CYS A 604 -7.04 3.61 18.40
CA CYS A 604 -5.93 3.97 19.27
C CYS A 604 -5.02 4.97 18.57
N VAL A 605 -5.26 6.27 18.80
CA VAL A 605 -4.28 7.32 18.47
C VAL A 605 -3.17 7.24 19.51
N HIS A 606 -1.96 6.85 19.10
CA HIS A 606 -0.81 6.75 19.99
C HIS A 606 -0.24 8.15 20.29
N PRO A 607 -0.21 8.61 21.56
CA PRO A 607 0.24 9.96 21.90
C PRO A 607 1.75 9.98 22.19
N ASP A 608 2.59 9.99 21.15
CA ASP A 608 4.03 10.28 21.35
C ASP A 608 4.59 11.15 20.22
N GLY A 609 4.42 12.47 20.37
CA GLY A 609 4.93 13.50 19.46
C GLY A 609 6.45 13.70 19.54
N ARG A 610 7.24 12.63 19.69
CA ARG A 610 8.70 12.68 19.77
C ARG A 610 9.32 12.50 18.38
N ARG A 611 9.93 13.57 17.88
CA ARG A 611 10.94 13.45 16.81
C ARG A 611 12.06 12.51 17.29
N PRO A 612 12.61 11.63 16.44
CA PRO A 612 13.87 10.97 16.74
C PRO A 612 14.95 12.02 17.02
N ALA A 613 15.58 11.97 18.19
CA ALA A 613 16.74 12.81 18.47
C ALA A 613 17.94 12.32 17.65
N GLU A 614 18.74 13.25 17.13
CA GLU A 614 20.00 12.90 16.44
C GLU A 614 20.87 12.04 17.36
N SER A 615 21.33 10.88 16.87
CA SER A 615 22.16 9.95 17.64
C SER A 615 23.62 10.42 17.74
N ARG A 616 23.85 11.58 18.37
CA ARG A 616 25.18 12.06 18.75
C ARG A 616 25.72 11.21 19.90
N ARG A 617 26.44 10.13 19.57
CA ARG A 617 27.34 9.47 20.51
C ARG A 617 28.67 10.25 20.60
N PRO A 618 29.30 10.35 21.79
CA PRO A 618 30.53 11.09 21.96
C PRO A 618 31.74 10.30 21.44
N CYS A 619 32.65 10.98 20.76
CA CYS A 619 34.02 10.54 20.59
C CYS A 619 34.90 11.21 21.66
N ALA A 620 35.57 10.42 22.49
CA ALA A 620 36.68 10.88 23.33
C ALA A 620 37.98 10.39 22.70
N GLY A 621 38.99 11.27 22.54
CA GLY A 621 40.21 10.94 21.81
C GLY A 621 41.00 12.17 21.34
N GLU A 622 41.61 12.86 22.31
CA GLU A 622 42.82 13.71 22.23
C GLU A 622 43.30 14.29 20.87
N ALA A 623 43.32 15.63 20.77
CA ALA A 623 44.47 16.40 20.24
C ALA A 623 44.39 17.89 20.67
N ARG A 624 45.53 18.59 20.70
CA ARG A 624 45.72 19.91 21.32
C ARG A 624 45.55 21.10 20.34
N ALA A 625 45.32 22.29 20.92
CA ALA A 625 45.62 23.64 20.38
C ALA A 625 44.74 24.15 19.19
N SER A 626 44.49 25.46 19.01
CA SER A 626 44.77 26.64 19.84
C SER A 626 43.81 27.82 19.55
N ARG A 627 43.80 28.81 20.47
CA ARG A 627 43.09 30.11 20.45
C ARG A 627 42.98 30.80 19.07
N GLY A 628 41.85 31.48 18.81
CA GLY A 628 41.73 32.47 17.72
C GLY A 628 40.30 32.94 17.40
N ASP A 629 39.94 34.13 17.89
CA ASP A 629 38.72 34.93 17.60
C ASP A 629 39.13 36.42 17.83
N PRO A 630 38.50 37.49 17.30
CA PRO A 630 37.29 37.56 16.45
C PRO A 630 37.41 38.48 15.19
N HIS A 631 36.24 38.71 14.56
CA HIS A 631 35.77 39.95 13.87
C HIS A 631 35.86 40.15 12.34
N ALA A 632 34.79 40.83 11.86
CA ALA A 632 34.72 41.83 10.76
C ALA A 632 34.20 41.45 9.33
N ALA A 633 32.89 41.67 9.15
CA ALA A 633 32.28 42.60 8.18
C ALA A 633 32.19 42.35 6.64
N ARG A 634 30.93 42.20 6.19
CA ARG A 634 30.20 42.95 5.11
C ARG A 634 30.66 42.95 3.62
N GLN A 635 29.69 42.59 2.74
CA GLN A 635 29.34 43.20 1.42
C GLN A 635 30.35 43.01 0.24
N ALA A 636 30.01 42.97 -1.07
CA ALA A 636 28.75 42.81 -1.85
C ALA A 636 29.03 42.30 -3.32
N ARG A 637 28.02 42.20 -4.21
CA ARG A 637 28.07 41.82 -5.68
C ARG A 637 27.67 43.04 -6.57
N PRO A 638 27.60 43.06 -7.96
CA PRO A 638 27.84 42.07 -9.07
C PRO A 638 28.85 42.62 -10.16
N GLY A 639 28.93 42.28 -11.47
CA GLY A 639 28.50 41.14 -12.34
C GLY A 639 27.94 41.50 -13.76
N ARG A 640 28.31 40.75 -14.83
CA ARG A 640 28.00 40.89 -16.31
C ARG A 640 28.86 41.93 -17.09
N GLY A 641 29.05 41.94 -18.43
CA GLY A 641 28.69 41.10 -19.62
C GLY A 641 29.12 41.84 -20.95
N ILE A 642 28.93 41.44 -22.23
CA ILE A 642 28.52 40.21 -22.98
C ILE A 642 28.66 40.43 -24.54
N LEU A 643 29.08 39.44 -25.35
CA LEU A 643 29.09 39.39 -26.86
C LEU A 643 29.90 40.53 -27.57
N PRO A 644 29.81 40.91 -28.90
CA PRO A 644 28.88 40.65 -30.05
C PRO A 644 29.05 39.24 -30.70
N VAL A 645 28.57 38.81 -31.90
CA VAL A 645 28.07 39.32 -33.23
C VAL A 645 26.92 38.35 -33.71
N GLY A 646 26.02 38.50 -34.72
CA GLY A 646 25.69 39.45 -35.82
C GLY A 646 25.60 38.70 -37.20
N GLY A 647 24.84 39.08 -38.24
CA GLY A 647 23.94 40.24 -38.46
C GLY A 647 23.31 40.29 -39.89
N GLY A 648 22.52 41.34 -40.18
CA GLY A 648 21.93 41.71 -41.50
C GLY A 648 20.45 41.29 -41.74
N ASP A 649 19.60 42.02 -42.50
CA ASP A 649 19.68 43.41 -43.04
C ASP A 649 18.29 43.92 -43.55
N ARG A 650 18.02 45.25 -43.48
CA ARG A 650 16.90 46.06 -44.10
C ARG A 650 15.40 45.69 -43.85
N ASP A 651 14.37 46.51 -44.13
CA ASP A 651 14.10 47.98 -44.02
C ASP A 651 12.59 48.27 -44.30
N ARG A 652 12.00 49.34 -43.74
CA ARG A 652 10.62 49.93 -43.98
C ARG A 652 9.38 49.08 -43.60
N GLY A 653 8.22 49.65 -43.20
CA GLY A 653 7.88 51.02 -42.79
C GLY A 653 6.35 51.34 -42.80
N ARG A 654 5.92 52.30 -41.95
CA ARG A 654 4.58 52.97 -41.82
C ARG A 654 3.46 52.34 -40.95
N ASP A 655 3.15 53.06 -39.87
CA ASP A 655 1.87 53.19 -39.13
C ASP A 655 1.01 54.31 -39.83
N PRO A 656 -0.15 54.88 -39.37
CA PRO A 656 -0.83 54.75 -38.06
C PRO A 656 -2.39 54.82 -37.98
N ARG A 657 -2.91 54.79 -36.73
CA ARG A 657 -4.24 55.21 -36.16
C ARG A 657 -5.27 54.08 -35.93
N HIS A 658 -5.66 53.77 -34.68
CA HIS A 658 -6.68 54.43 -33.80
C HIS A 658 -8.14 54.16 -34.22
N ARG A 659 -9.15 53.94 -33.33
CA ARG A 659 -9.29 54.31 -31.90
C ARG A 659 -10.24 53.33 -31.11
N ARG A 660 -10.55 53.67 -29.85
CA ARG A 660 -11.48 52.98 -28.87
C ARG A 660 -12.96 52.96 -29.38
N VAL A 661 -13.97 52.26 -28.82
CA VAL A 661 -14.43 52.06 -27.40
C VAL A 661 -15.26 50.73 -27.24
N ARG A 662 -15.64 50.34 -26.00
CA ARG A 662 -16.62 49.27 -25.60
C ARG A 662 -18.09 49.82 -25.58
N PRO A 663 -19.18 49.20 -25.00
CA PRO A 663 -19.39 47.88 -24.34
C PRO A 663 -20.75 47.16 -24.67
N ALA A 664 -21.09 46.11 -23.90
CA ALA A 664 -22.46 45.54 -23.67
C ALA A 664 -23.16 44.83 -24.87
N GLU A 665 -24.22 44.00 -24.75
CA GLU A 665 -24.75 43.08 -23.70
C GLU A 665 -25.59 41.95 -24.37
N ARG A 666 -26.23 41.03 -23.62
CA ARG A 666 -27.04 39.89 -24.17
C ARG A 666 -28.43 40.37 -24.68
N PRO A 667 -28.97 39.88 -25.82
CA PRO A 667 -29.63 38.54 -25.96
C PRO A 667 -29.40 37.87 -27.35
N GLY A 668 -30.03 36.74 -27.75
CA GLY A 668 -30.75 35.70 -27.00
C GLY A 668 -31.99 35.07 -27.70
N VAL A 669 -31.91 33.77 -28.05
CA VAL A 669 -32.99 32.80 -28.42
C VAL A 669 -33.63 32.88 -29.84
N GLU A 670 -33.92 31.69 -30.40
CA GLU A 670 -34.76 31.33 -31.59
C GLU A 670 -34.32 31.71 -33.03
N GLY A 671 -34.82 30.94 -34.01
CA GLY A 671 -34.64 31.12 -35.47
C GLY A 671 -34.01 29.92 -36.21
N GLN A 672 -34.76 29.27 -37.13
CA GLN A 672 -34.38 28.03 -37.83
C GLN A 672 -33.88 28.21 -39.30
N HIS A 673 -33.32 27.12 -39.83
CA HIS A 673 -33.36 26.64 -41.24
C HIS A 673 -32.32 27.07 -42.31
N GLN A 674 -32.15 26.11 -43.25
CA GLN A 674 -31.37 26.11 -44.50
C GLN A 674 -29.84 26.24 -44.35
N GLU A 675 -28.95 25.66 -45.14
CA GLU A 675 -28.83 24.55 -46.12
C GLU A 675 -27.40 24.74 -46.72
N GLY A 676 -26.70 23.77 -47.28
CA GLY A 676 -26.97 22.35 -47.45
C GLY A 676 -25.74 21.66 -48.08
N ALA A 677 -25.82 20.36 -48.35
CA ALA A 677 -24.82 19.62 -49.13
C ALA A 677 -25.42 18.36 -49.77
N GLY A 678 -25.34 18.26 -51.10
CA GLY A 678 -25.40 16.98 -51.83
C GLY A 678 -23.98 16.41 -52.04
N ASP A 679 -23.79 15.24 -52.66
CA ASP A 679 -24.76 14.44 -53.42
C ASP A 679 -24.29 12.98 -53.65
N LEU A 680 -25.24 12.03 -53.74
CA LEU A 680 -25.29 10.79 -54.59
C LEU A 680 -24.16 9.71 -54.48
N GLN A 681 -24.25 8.42 -54.90
CA GLN A 681 -25.27 7.42 -55.34
C GLN A 681 -24.60 5.99 -55.29
N GLU A 682 -25.21 4.79 -55.41
CA GLU A 682 -26.62 4.30 -55.37
C GLU A 682 -26.68 2.79 -54.98
N THR A 683 -27.27 2.42 -53.83
CA THR A 683 -27.90 1.08 -53.57
C THR A 683 -26.96 -0.17 -53.56
N ARG A 684 -27.37 -1.45 -53.36
CA ARG A 684 -28.72 -2.07 -53.39
C ARG A 684 -28.89 -3.36 -52.54
N GLN A 685 -30.07 -3.45 -51.91
CA GLN A 685 -30.88 -4.62 -51.50
C GLN A 685 -30.23 -6.02 -51.32
N ALA A 686 -30.49 -6.69 -50.19
CA ALA A 686 -31.52 -7.73 -50.09
C ALA A 686 -31.57 -8.44 -48.71
N ALA A 687 -32.77 -8.89 -48.32
CA ALA A 687 -33.01 -9.98 -47.37
C ALA A 687 -34.12 -10.86 -47.98
N PRO A 688 -34.13 -12.18 -47.75
CA PRO A 688 -35.06 -12.71 -46.73
C PRO A 688 -34.57 -14.01 -46.05
N GLY A 689 -35.39 -14.54 -45.12
CA GLY A 689 -35.39 -15.97 -44.81
C GLY A 689 -35.33 -16.35 -43.34
N GLY A 690 -36.41 -16.94 -42.83
CA GLY A 690 -36.41 -17.77 -41.62
C GLY A 690 -37.49 -18.85 -41.77
N ILE A 691 -37.29 -20.04 -41.16
CA ILE A 691 -38.31 -21.09 -40.99
C ILE A 691 -37.80 -22.13 -39.95
N ASN A 692 -38.72 -22.93 -39.40
CA ASN A 692 -38.49 -23.84 -38.25
C ASN A 692 -38.25 -25.31 -38.66
N ALA A 693 -37.43 -26.03 -37.86
CA ALA A 693 -37.63 -27.42 -37.39
C ALA A 693 -36.53 -27.72 -36.32
N ARG A 694 -36.75 -28.29 -35.12
CA ARG A 694 -37.57 -29.40 -34.57
C ARG A 694 -36.93 -30.81 -34.75
N GLY A 695 -36.96 -31.59 -33.66
CA GLY A 695 -36.10 -32.76 -33.37
C GLY A 695 -35.21 -32.42 -32.16
N GLU A 696 -35.36 -32.90 -30.91
CA GLU A 696 -35.82 -34.20 -30.36
C GLU A 696 -34.87 -35.37 -30.75
N VAL A 697 -34.37 -36.22 -29.83
CA VAL A 697 -34.71 -36.40 -28.39
C VAL A 697 -33.58 -37.05 -27.54
N GLU A 698 -33.62 -36.83 -26.22
CA GLU A 698 -33.01 -37.58 -25.08
C GLU A 698 -31.48 -37.82 -24.90
N GLY A 699 -31.10 -37.99 -23.61
CA GLY A 699 -29.82 -38.53 -23.13
C GLY A 699 -28.75 -37.50 -22.69
N GLY A 700 -28.24 -37.48 -21.45
CA GLY A 700 -28.60 -38.22 -20.24
C GLY A 700 -27.63 -37.91 -19.07
N HIS A 701 -28.10 -37.87 -17.82
CA HIS A 701 -27.26 -37.52 -16.65
C HIS A 701 -26.20 -38.58 -16.30
N ARG A 702 -24.92 -38.29 -16.53
CA ARG A 702 -23.67 -38.89 -15.96
C ARG A 702 -22.47 -38.16 -16.63
N LEU A 703 -21.38 -37.71 -15.99
CA LEU A 703 -20.73 -38.07 -14.72
C LEU A 703 -20.21 -36.82 -13.96
N ALA A 704 -20.97 -36.29 -12.99
CA ALA A 704 -20.46 -35.29 -12.04
C ALA A 704 -19.62 -35.94 -10.90
N SER A 705 -18.58 -36.71 -11.25
CA SER A 705 -17.94 -37.64 -10.29
C SER A 705 -16.43 -37.88 -10.41
N GLN A 706 -15.68 -37.12 -11.24
CA GLN A 706 -14.20 -37.23 -11.33
C GLN A 706 -13.42 -35.99 -10.87
N ALA A 707 -14.07 -35.03 -10.19
CA ALA A 707 -13.44 -33.81 -9.66
C ALA A 707 -13.27 -33.80 -8.11
N ARG A 708 -13.10 -34.97 -7.47
CA ARG A 708 -12.93 -35.09 -6.00
C ARG A 708 -11.83 -36.07 -5.56
N GLN A 709 -10.86 -36.38 -6.42
CA GLN A 709 -9.84 -37.40 -6.14
C GLN A 709 -8.38 -36.92 -6.35
N ALA A 710 -8.12 -35.64 -6.10
CA ALA A 710 -6.78 -35.03 -6.09
C ALA A 710 -6.54 -34.14 -4.85
N GLY A 711 -7.14 -34.50 -3.71
CA GLY A 711 -7.19 -33.63 -2.50
C GLY A 711 -7.10 -34.37 -1.16
N ARG A 712 -6.48 -35.55 -1.13
CA ARG A 712 -6.28 -36.36 0.09
C ARG A 712 -4.91 -37.05 0.09
N LEU A 713 -3.88 -36.25 0.35
CA LEU A 713 -2.49 -36.56 0.74
C LEU A 713 -1.87 -35.15 0.88
N PHE A 714 -1.54 -34.60 2.06
CA PHE A 714 -1.23 -35.21 3.36
C PHE A 714 -2.07 -34.63 4.50
N ARG A 715 -2.46 -35.49 5.46
CA ARG A 715 -2.72 -35.14 6.87
C ARG A 715 -2.27 -36.31 7.75
N ASP A 716 -2.03 -36.00 9.02
CA ASP A 716 -1.94 -36.89 10.17
C ASP A 716 -0.80 -37.92 10.21
N HIS A 717 0.36 -37.47 10.73
CA HIS A 717 0.91 -37.95 12.00
C HIS A 717 1.67 -36.77 12.67
N GLY A 718 1.73 -36.60 14.00
CA GLY A 718 1.02 -37.30 15.06
C GLY A 718 1.62 -37.01 16.44
N LEU A 719 0.90 -36.24 17.27
CA LEU A 719 0.97 -36.14 18.76
C LEU A 719 2.35 -36.21 19.48
N HIS A 720 2.67 -35.22 20.31
CA HIS A 720 2.70 -35.45 21.78
C HIS A 720 2.78 -34.17 22.65
N ARG A 721 1.96 -34.20 23.73
CA ARG A 721 1.92 -33.44 25.01
C ARG A 721 2.65 -32.10 25.22
N ALA A 722 1.93 -31.18 25.88
CA ALA A 722 2.48 -30.01 26.57
C ALA A 722 2.99 -30.35 27.99
N HIS A 723 3.78 -29.44 28.58
CA HIS A 723 4.11 -29.41 30.01
C HIS A 723 3.99 -27.99 30.58
N ALA A 724 3.63 -27.89 31.86
CA ALA A 724 3.52 -26.64 32.62
C ALA A 724 4.78 -26.39 33.47
N PRO A 725 5.07 -25.14 33.89
CA PRO A 725 6.19 -24.85 34.77
C PRO A 725 5.89 -25.25 36.22
N VAL A 726 6.88 -25.86 36.88
CA VAL A 726 6.93 -26.12 38.33
C VAL A 726 8.27 -25.60 38.85
N GLY A 727 8.30 -25.03 40.05
CA GLY A 727 9.48 -24.36 40.63
C GLY A 727 10.23 -25.19 41.70
N SER A 728 11.03 -24.47 42.50
CA SER A 728 12.03 -24.96 43.49
C SER A 728 13.29 -25.59 42.87
N GLY A 729 14.48 -25.45 43.46
CA GLY A 729 14.86 -24.66 44.65
C GLY A 729 16.34 -24.89 45.07
N HIS A 730 16.82 -24.14 46.08
CA HIS A 730 18.19 -24.18 46.66
C HIS A 730 19.34 -23.71 45.73
N ARG A 731 20.48 -23.15 46.15
CA ARG A 731 21.06 -22.53 47.40
C ARG A 731 22.21 -21.59 46.90
N ARG A 732 22.90 -20.69 47.63
CA ARG A 732 23.22 -20.46 49.06
C ARG A 732 23.22 -18.95 49.40
N ASP A 733 23.24 -18.65 50.70
CA ASP A 733 24.15 -17.76 51.49
C ASP A 733 25.08 -16.79 50.71
N THR A 734 25.31 -15.52 51.11
CA THR A 734 25.65 -15.05 52.47
C THR A 734 25.36 -13.56 52.80
N HIS A 735 25.28 -13.26 54.11
CA HIS A 735 25.64 -12.01 54.83
C HIS A 735 24.72 -10.76 54.95
N ARG A 736 24.32 -10.55 56.22
CA ARG A 736 24.26 -9.31 57.04
C ARG A 736 23.14 -8.25 56.88
N ASP A 737 22.34 -8.24 57.94
CA ASP A 737 21.40 -7.27 58.55
C ASP A 737 22.16 -6.13 59.30
N PRO A 738 21.54 -5.15 60.03
CA PRO A 738 20.14 -4.65 60.09
C PRO A 738 19.99 -3.12 59.91
N GLY A 739 18.76 -2.58 60.06
CA GLY A 739 18.57 -1.14 60.37
C GLY A 739 17.12 -0.61 60.44
N GLN A 740 16.46 -0.74 61.61
CA GLN A 740 15.63 0.24 62.36
C GLN A 740 14.58 1.15 61.65
N ASP A 741 13.44 1.56 62.24
CA ASP A 741 12.71 1.17 63.47
C ASP A 741 11.27 1.79 63.49
N GLU A 742 10.39 1.29 64.38
CA GLU A 742 9.28 1.99 65.10
C GLU A 742 8.14 2.77 64.37
N ASP A 743 6.89 2.92 64.87
CA ASP A 743 6.06 2.21 65.88
C ASP A 743 4.57 2.70 65.83
N ARG A 744 3.66 2.06 66.61
CA ARG A 744 2.30 2.49 67.10
C ARG A 744 1.11 2.51 66.11
N HIS A 745 0.05 1.68 66.26
CA HIS A 745 -0.94 1.52 67.36
C HIS A 745 -1.65 2.85 67.76
N HIS A 746 -2.97 2.96 68.05
CA HIS A 746 -4.10 2.01 68.07
C HIS A 746 -5.48 2.76 68.06
N LEU A 747 -6.59 2.06 68.39
CA LEU A 747 -7.99 2.55 68.59
C LEU A 747 -8.79 2.92 67.31
N GLY A 748 -10.03 2.49 67.08
CA GLY A 748 -10.82 1.40 67.69
C GLY A 748 -12.07 1.83 68.48
N LEU A 749 -13.28 1.68 67.91
CA LEU A 749 -14.57 1.68 68.63
C LEU A 749 -15.69 1.03 67.78
N ARG A 750 -16.77 0.54 68.43
CA ARG A 750 -17.92 -0.17 67.84
C ARG A 750 -19.24 0.26 68.50
N ALA A 751 -20.28 0.50 67.68
CA ALA A 751 -21.72 0.39 68.01
C ALA A 751 -22.54 0.68 66.72
N SER A 752 -23.85 0.46 66.59
CA SER A 752 -24.78 -0.63 66.96
C SER A 752 -26.12 -0.34 66.22
N LEU A 753 -26.97 -1.33 65.94
CA LEU A 753 -28.23 -1.17 65.18
C LEU A 753 -29.37 -0.58 66.04
N PRO A 754 -30.41 0.04 65.42
CA PRO A 754 -31.65 -0.71 65.16
C PRO A 754 -32.35 -0.43 63.79
N PRO A 755 -33.38 -1.21 63.40
CA PRO A 755 -34.05 -1.13 62.08
C PRO A 755 -35.52 -0.60 62.13
N LEU A 756 -36.30 -0.86 61.05
CA LEU A 756 -37.73 -0.54 60.79
C LEU A 756 -37.97 0.81 60.05
N HIS A 757 -39.08 1.08 59.34
CA HIS A 757 -40.36 0.34 59.17
C HIS A 757 -40.91 0.44 57.72
N ARG A 758 -41.83 -0.46 57.32
CA ARG A 758 -42.73 -0.29 56.15
C ARG A 758 -44.06 0.37 56.57
N PRO A 759 -44.68 1.20 55.72
CA PRO A 759 -46.14 1.37 55.63
C PRO A 759 -46.75 0.47 54.53
N ALA A 760 -48.08 0.34 54.48
CA ALA A 760 -48.79 -0.48 53.49
C ALA A 760 -50.22 0.00 53.19
N ALA A 761 -50.70 -0.37 51.99
CA ALA A 761 -52.10 -0.58 51.56
C ALA A 761 -53.14 0.59 51.63
N GLN A 762 -53.58 1.02 50.44
CA GLN A 762 -54.95 1.49 50.08
C GLN A 762 -55.01 1.58 48.53
N GLY A 763 -56.11 1.26 47.82
CA GLY A 763 -57.28 0.47 48.21
C GLY A 763 -58.48 0.57 47.24
N ARG A 764 -58.66 -0.44 46.36
CA ARG A 764 -59.84 -0.65 45.46
C ARG A 764 -60.02 0.45 44.36
N SER A 765 -60.97 0.40 43.41
CA SER A 765 -62.12 -0.50 43.17
C SER A 765 -62.45 -0.72 41.66
N GLU A 766 -63.45 -1.59 41.39
CA GLU A 766 -64.25 -1.75 40.14
C GLU A 766 -63.53 -2.01 38.77
N ASP A 767 -63.82 -3.13 38.07
CA ASP A 767 -65.00 -3.48 37.22
C ASP A 767 -64.90 -2.88 35.79
N ARG A 768 -65.22 -3.59 34.68
CA ARG A 768 -66.09 -4.77 34.48
C ARG A 768 -65.70 -5.65 33.26
N ALA A 769 -66.23 -6.89 33.26
CA ALA A 769 -66.69 -7.79 32.17
C ALA A 769 -66.15 -7.64 30.69
N VAL A 770 -65.73 -8.68 29.94
CA VAL A 770 -66.40 -9.97 29.54
C VAL A 770 -67.58 -9.73 28.56
N PRO A 771 -67.84 -10.52 27.47
CA PRO A 771 -67.42 -11.89 27.08
C PRO A 771 -66.54 -12.00 25.78
N ALA A 772 -65.90 -13.14 25.45
CA ALA A 772 -66.33 -14.34 24.65
C ALA A 772 -66.60 -14.07 23.13
N ASP A 773 -66.42 -14.99 22.17
CA ASP A 773 -66.56 -16.47 22.24
C ASP A 773 -65.60 -17.29 21.30
N ARG A 774 -65.86 -18.61 21.16
CA ARG A 774 -65.11 -19.73 20.53
C ARG A 774 -65.62 -20.00 19.06
N PRO A 775 -65.52 -21.19 18.38
CA PRO A 775 -64.85 -22.48 18.68
C PRO A 775 -64.18 -23.29 17.51
N GLY A 776 -63.45 -24.37 17.88
CA GLY A 776 -63.23 -25.57 17.05
C GLY A 776 -61.90 -25.68 16.26
N ARG A 777 -61.48 -26.85 15.74
CA ARG A 777 -61.99 -28.24 15.91
C ARG A 777 -60.95 -29.32 15.48
N ARG A 778 -60.81 -30.38 16.29
CA ARG A 778 -60.61 -31.83 15.96
C ARG A 778 -59.49 -32.38 15.00
N GLN A 779 -58.81 -33.44 15.50
CA GLN A 779 -58.37 -34.70 14.83
C GLN A 779 -57.19 -34.61 13.81
N GLY A 780 -56.35 -35.66 13.62
CA GLY A 780 -56.31 -37.01 14.22
C GLY A 780 -55.06 -37.87 13.86
N ARG A 781 -55.12 -39.17 14.21
CA ARG A 781 -54.18 -40.31 13.96
C ARG A 781 -53.82 -40.53 12.44
N THR A 782 -52.85 -41.34 11.97
CA THR A 782 -52.05 -42.45 12.56
C THR A 782 -50.74 -42.75 11.77
N ASP A 783 -49.94 -43.71 12.26
CA ASP A 783 -48.73 -44.34 11.71
C ASP A 783 -48.75 -44.76 10.22
N ARG A 784 -47.53 -44.92 9.62
CA ARG A 784 -46.99 -46.23 9.17
C ARG A 784 -45.53 -46.17 8.65
N GLY A 785 -44.74 -47.19 9.00
CA GLY A 785 -43.57 -47.68 8.21
C GLY A 785 -44.00 -48.83 7.28
N PRO A 786 -43.13 -49.79 6.85
CA PRO A 786 -41.80 -50.14 7.43
C PRO A 786 -40.70 -50.58 6.40
N ALA A 787 -39.62 -51.18 6.92
CA ALA A 787 -38.84 -52.30 6.34
C ALA A 787 -37.86 -52.11 5.14
N VAL A 788 -36.84 -52.97 4.89
CA VAL A 788 -35.81 -53.69 5.72
C VAL A 788 -34.84 -54.52 4.81
N HIS A 789 -33.68 -54.99 5.33
CA HIS A 789 -32.73 -56.02 4.75
C HIS A 789 -31.84 -55.62 3.53
N LEU A 790 -30.67 -56.25 3.19
CA LEU A 790 -29.72 -57.19 3.85
C LEU A 790 -28.34 -57.23 3.12
N LEU A 791 -27.25 -57.62 3.82
CA LEU A 791 -25.96 -58.24 3.36
C LEU A 791 -25.04 -57.48 2.35
N GLY A 792 -23.72 -57.71 2.29
CA GLY A 792 -22.81 -58.46 3.21
C GLY A 792 -21.37 -58.71 2.64
N ALA A 793 -20.36 -58.75 3.53
CA ALA A 793 -18.95 -59.18 3.28
C ALA A 793 -18.12 -58.30 2.27
N GLN A 794 -16.84 -58.54 1.93
CA GLN A 794 -15.86 -59.61 2.25
C GLN A 794 -14.46 -59.05 2.68
N ALA A 795 -13.30 -59.68 2.36
CA ALA A 795 -12.04 -59.54 3.14
C ALA A 795 -10.69 -59.88 2.44
N GLY A 796 -9.56 -59.50 3.08
CA GLY A 796 -8.18 -60.05 2.92
C GLY A 796 -7.17 -59.22 2.08
N ALA A 797 -5.83 -59.41 2.14
CA ALA A 797 -4.91 -59.86 3.21
C ALA A 797 -3.41 -59.74 2.78
N GLY A 798 -2.49 -59.30 3.68
CA GLY A 798 -1.01 -59.44 3.56
C GLY A 798 -0.21 -58.37 2.76
N ASP A 799 1.14 -58.38 2.68
CA ASP A 799 2.21 -58.89 3.59
C ASP A 799 3.64 -58.35 3.20
N ARG A 800 4.62 -58.43 4.13
CA ARG A 800 6.12 -58.40 4.03
C ARG A 800 6.97 -57.13 3.72
N ARG A 801 8.26 -57.28 4.11
CA ARG A 801 9.46 -56.38 4.20
C ARG A 801 10.72 -57.30 4.42
N PRO A 802 12.00 -56.84 4.60
CA PRO A 802 12.62 -55.50 4.55
C PRO A 802 13.69 -55.35 3.41
N PRO A 803 15.05 -55.57 3.52
CA PRO A 803 16.08 -54.99 4.43
C PRO A 803 17.39 -54.39 3.79
N ILE A 804 17.84 -53.25 4.36
CA ILE A 804 19.19 -52.90 4.91
C ILE A 804 20.50 -53.26 4.16
N VAL A 805 21.37 -52.23 3.96
CA VAL A 805 22.82 -52.23 4.30
C VAL A 805 23.21 -50.82 4.83
N ASP A 806 24.17 -50.74 5.76
CA ASP A 806 24.76 -49.49 6.32
C ASP A 806 26.30 -49.66 6.49
N VAL A 807 27.10 -48.60 6.30
CA VAL A 807 28.59 -48.62 6.44
C VAL A 807 29.12 -47.22 6.84
N THR A 808 30.09 -47.19 7.78
CA THR A 808 30.85 -46.00 8.22
C THR A 808 32.35 -46.39 8.41
N ALA A 809 33.34 -45.56 8.76
CA ALA A 809 33.41 -44.19 9.33
C ALA A 809 34.78 -43.52 9.01
N THR A 810 35.26 -42.61 9.89
CA THR A 810 36.67 -42.17 10.10
C THR A 810 37.39 -41.33 9.01
N ALA A 811 38.37 -40.44 9.30
CA ALA A 811 38.82 -39.80 10.57
C ALA A 811 39.70 -38.54 10.35
N ARG A 812 39.95 -37.79 11.45
CA ARG A 812 41.14 -37.02 11.92
C ARG A 812 42.33 -36.72 10.98
N ALA A 813 43.15 -35.66 11.15
CA ALA A 813 43.12 -34.40 11.95
C ALA A 813 44.41 -33.56 11.70
N ALA A 814 44.47 -32.31 12.23
CA ALA A 814 45.70 -31.52 12.54
C ALA A 814 46.53 -30.96 11.32
N ARG A 815 47.42 -29.96 11.43
CA ARG A 815 47.61 -28.82 12.37
C ARG A 815 48.48 -27.71 11.72
N ASP A 816 48.42 -26.51 12.31
CA ASP A 816 49.45 -25.45 12.44
C ASP A 816 50.53 -25.21 11.36
N ALA A 817 50.56 -23.98 10.80
CA ALA A 817 51.79 -23.16 10.67
C ALA A 817 51.51 -21.68 10.29
N ARG A 818 52.30 -20.75 10.87
CA ARG A 818 52.62 -19.41 10.30
C ARG A 818 54.14 -19.32 10.19
N PRO A 819 54.68 -18.45 9.32
CA PRO A 819 55.52 -17.38 9.87
C PRO A 819 55.25 -15.98 9.26
N THR A 820 56.24 -15.08 9.28
CA THR A 820 56.10 -13.60 9.33
C THR A 820 56.99 -12.82 8.34
N ALA A 821 56.98 -11.48 8.44
CA ALA A 821 57.82 -10.44 7.78
C ALA A 821 57.20 -9.85 6.50
N ARG A 822 56.98 -8.52 6.31
CA ARG A 822 57.69 -7.24 6.57
C ARG A 822 58.39 -6.72 5.30
N GLY A 823 58.00 -5.52 4.83
CA GLY A 823 58.70 -4.75 3.78
C GLY A 823 58.08 -3.37 3.55
N ARG A 824 58.91 -2.32 3.41
CA ARG A 824 58.55 -0.92 3.08
C ARG A 824 59.69 -0.30 2.25
N VAL A 825 59.36 0.59 1.30
CA VAL A 825 60.16 1.66 0.60
C VAL A 825 59.37 1.95 -0.72
N ALA A 826 58.94 3.16 -1.14
CA ALA A 826 59.55 4.51 -1.30
C ALA A 826 60.47 4.60 -2.57
N ARG A 827 60.55 5.66 -3.40
CA ARG A 827 59.79 6.93 -3.62
C ARG A 827 60.19 7.55 -5.01
N ALA A 828 59.57 8.67 -5.40
CA ALA A 828 59.95 9.64 -6.47
C ALA A 828 59.71 9.26 -7.96
N GLY A 829 59.50 10.22 -8.90
CA GLY A 829 59.27 11.68 -8.72
C GLY A 829 59.20 12.54 -10.02
N ASP A 830 58.66 13.78 -9.90
CA ASP A 830 58.68 14.96 -10.82
C ASP A 830 58.05 14.83 -12.25
N SER A 831 57.65 15.90 -12.99
CA SER A 831 57.75 17.37 -12.78
C SER A 831 56.73 18.26 -13.58
N ARG A 832 56.34 19.43 -13.00
CA ARG A 832 56.17 20.82 -13.57
C ARG A 832 55.21 21.15 -14.76
N GLU A 833 54.68 22.39 -15.01
CA GLU A 833 54.29 23.59 -14.20
C GLU A 833 53.62 24.73 -15.08
N ARG A 834 52.89 25.72 -14.47
CA ARG A 834 52.47 27.10 -14.95
C ARG A 834 51.34 27.20 -16.03
N GLY A 835 50.51 28.27 -16.16
CA GLY A 835 50.32 29.57 -15.43
C GLY A 835 49.05 30.39 -15.89
N GLY A 836 48.72 31.54 -15.25
CA GLY A 836 47.57 32.48 -15.57
C GLY A 836 48.02 33.83 -16.22
N PRO A 837 47.37 35.04 -16.08
CA PRO A 837 46.17 35.51 -15.30
C PRO A 837 45.22 36.60 -16.00
N VAL A 838 43.95 36.88 -15.58
CA VAL A 838 43.35 38.06 -14.80
C VAL A 838 42.83 39.39 -15.48
N MET A 839 41.58 39.81 -15.13
CA MET A 839 40.88 41.16 -15.22
C MET A 839 40.54 41.77 -16.63
N ARG A 840 39.66 42.80 -16.86
CA ARG A 840 38.86 43.79 -16.05
C ARG A 840 37.55 44.25 -16.79
N ALA A 841 36.78 45.24 -16.28
CA ALA A 841 35.51 45.77 -16.86
C ALA A 841 35.40 47.34 -16.83
N PRO A 842 34.42 47.97 -17.53
CA PRO A 842 33.62 49.08 -16.93
C PRO A 842 32.14 49.22 -17.44
N THR A 843 31.41 50.28 -17.02
CA THR A 843 29.96 50.54 -17.30
C THR A 843 29.60 52.06 -17.26
N PRO A 844 28.58 52.53 -18.01
CA PRO A 844 27.65 53.62 -17.59
C PRO A 844 26.14 53.20 -17.73
N LEU A 845 25.13 53.60 -16.91
CA LEU A 845 24.61 54.92 -16.45
C LEU A 845 23.79 55.67 -17.54
N LEU A 846 22.57 56.24 -17.33
CA LEU A 846 21.65 56.39 -16.16
C LEU A 846 20.22 55.77 -16.46
N THR A 847 18.97 56.23 -16.17
CA THR A 847 18.34 57.47 -15.61
C THR A 847 17.02 57.24 -14.80
N SER A 848 15.82 57.65 -15.28
CA SER A 848 14.53 57.82 -14.52
C SER A 848 13.28 57.56 -15.41
N LEU A 849 12.00 57.49 -15.00
CA LEU A 849 11.21 58.06 -13.88
C LEU A 849 10.18 57.07 -13.26
N SER A 850 9.53 57.46 -12.16
CA SER A 850 8.36 56.77 -11.55
C SER A 850 7.25 57.78 -11.21
N PRO A 851 5.97 57.35 -11.09
CA PRO A 851 5.34 57.29 -9.76
C PRO A 851 4.24 56.18 -9.61
N VAL A 852 3.66 55.81 -8.45
CA VAL A 852 4.02 55.88 -7.00
C VAL A 852 3.10 54.88 -6.23
N ARG A 853 3.64 54.20 -5.20
CA ARG A 853 3.07 53.60 -3.93
C ARG A 853 1.54 53.31 -3.80
N ARG A 854 1.04 52.39 -2.96
CA ARG A 854 1.45 51.84 -1.63
C ARG A 854 0.95 50.38 -1.48
N GLY A 855 1.41 49.50 -0.57
CA GLY A 855 2.53 49.59 0.37
C GLY A 855 2.15 49.41 1.87
N CYS A 856 2.32 48.18 2.40
CA CYS A 856 2.58 47.79 3.82
C CYS A 856 3.11 46.33 3.79
N LEU A 857 4.18 45.86 4.44
CA LEU A 857 4.93 46.16 5.68
C LEU A 857 4.62 45.21 6.86
N ASN A 858 5.45 44.16 6.95
CA ASN A 858 6.03 43.65 8.21
C ASN A 858 7.12 44.66 8.69
N PRO A 859 7.76 44.58 9.89
CA PRO A 859 7.92 43.39 10.75
C PRO A 859 7.80 43.56 12.28
N ALA A 860 7.65 42.41 12.96
CA ALA A 860 8.31 42.08 14.24
C ALA A 860 8.44 40.55 14.36
#